data_AF-A0AAE4B1T6-F1
#
_entry.id   AF-A0AAE4B1T6-F1
#
_cell.length_a   1.000
_cell.length_b   1.000
_cell.length_c   1.000
_cell.angle_alpha   90.00
_cell.angle_beta   90.00
_cell.angle_gamma   90.00
#
_symmetry.space_group_name_H-M   'P 1'
#
loop_
_entity.id
_entity.type
_entity.pdbx_description
1 polymer ?
#
loop_
_entity_poly.entity_id
_entity_poly.type
_entity_poly.pdbx_seq_one_letter_code
_entity_poly.pdbx_strand_id
1 'polypeptide(L)'
;MNLPLIQNHADAICIDHVFPTMSGALIHTESISVRNRDPRVRDLTARPGRDGHIYLAFGQEIDAAMGHGRGEPGAARGQAVMDQFLRSLPAEVADRTVVRLLEPGGLSLDKAAARANLAGLPVEVRVSDLAEAGPGEKPVDPGRLIGFDEAMGLTPVADAETLWIVPERHWAPDAYAGADPEAVRAALLSPYPTAAIVFDGSGTVRLGMPAPLVSAAYGAVLSGLGRQLDTHDLPGTGGRAIPGYGDLITAMSAPGSRGFVEVHTPDGASVVVLAHHDHHGLSFLDPGTAGAAVLPASTSSIVLHPVEGAPELAGWLAEIAANRPLPPMRQIRHTSGVHSLPIGDGNRSVDVIGDQAAVTGRFRTELIAAAEGADGPVIVIATPRPSDRPSARQLFDLEHLLFQHRQNQLAGGPPPTVIIRGDAPAAVLDLVGTYPFAVVQQPSNTGRTGTGFGLNLDNLWIGRDATGKQVSAPVRSLTADFLRTVGAARPEVTAVVAPELAELLSTPLDDVVGLKSVLAEHGSTLKTLAPQIDGLSVQPDLFAGWQAILRIEGRADETLSRAAFDYLGAGDARGRTALSQVPLLVDRDPASRAEGFSDLIDLTRGPLDDGASRAILGAIKLGMEGAPLESIKHQIYQHSAYLPESGRTDIIREVRAMMQQRPEHSELFEHVAVYVETCP
;
A
#
# COMPACT_ATOMS: atom_id res chain seq x y z
N MET A 1 -2.65 7.59 38.56
CA MET A 1 -3.36 8.87 38.45
C MET A 1 -4.86 8.61 38.46
N ASN A 2 -5.56 8.97 39.54
CA ASN A 2 -7.01 8.79 39.60
C ASN A 2 -7.69 9.67 38.55
N LEU A 3 -8.37 9.06 37.59
CA LEU A 3 -9.43 9.70 36.82
C LEU A 3 -10.69 9.65 37.69
N PRO A 4 -11.12 10.74 38.34
CA PRO A 4 -12.47 10.76 38.90
C PRO A 4 -13.46 10.62 37.75
N LEU A 5 -14.52 9.83 37.96
CA LEU A 5 -15.72 9.92 37.14
C LEU A 5 -16.22 11.37 37.22
N ILE A 6 -15.96 12.16 36.18
CA ILE A 6 -16.29 13.58 36.17
C ILE A 6 -17.80 13.70 36.35
N GLN A 7 -18.23 14.62 37.20
CA GLN A 7 -19.62 14.74 37.65
C GLN A 7 -20.63 14.78 36.48
N ASN A 8 -20.24 15.42 35.37
CA ASN A 8 -20.97 15.47 34.10
C ASN A 8 -21.30 14.10 33.47
N HIS A 9 -20.49 13.05 33.69
CA HIS A 9 -20.81 11.69 33.23
C HIS A 9 -21.86 11.02 34.13
N ALA A 10 -21.86 11.32 35.43
CA ALA A 10 -22.92 10.85 36.32
C ALA A 10 -24.26 11.48 35.91
N ASP A 11 -24.28 12.78 35.62
CA ASP A 11 -25.49 13.52 35.19
C ASP A 11 -26.06 13.07 33.83
N ALA A 12 -25.26 12.41 32.99
CA ALA A 12 -25.70 11.86 31.69
C ALA A 12 -26.38 10.47 31.81
N ILE A 13 -26.20 9.80 32.93
CA ILE A 13 -26.78 8.49 33.24
C ILE A 13 -27.89 8.70 34.28
N CYS A 14 -28.89 7.81 34.35
CA CYS A 14 -29.79 7.80 35.49
C CYS A 14 -29.00 7.33 36.73
N ILE A 15 -28.49 8.29 37.53
CA ILE A 15 -27.58 8.08 38.68
C ILE A 15 -28.08 6.98 39.63
N ASP A 16 -29.41 6.85 39.77
CA ASP A 16 -30.09 5.81 40.53
C ASP A 16 -29.59 4.38 40.24
N HIS A 17 -29.02 4.09 39.07
CA HIS A 17 -28.59 2.76 38.65
C HIS A 17 -27.07 2.48 38.76
N VAL A 18 -26.26 3.47 39.15
CA VAL A 18 -24.78 3.37 39.11
C VAL A 18 -24.17 3.51 40.51
N PHE A 19 -23.59 2.42 41.01
CA PHE A 19 -22.96 2.38 42.33
C PHE A 19 -21.43 2.54 42.21
N PRO A 20 -20.80 3.58 42.78
CA PRO A 20 -19.36 3.81 42.64
C PRO A 20 -18.51 2.83 43.46
N THR A 21 -17.37 2.43 42.91
CA THR A 21 -16.37 1.54 43.54
C THR A 21 -15.04 2.26 43.71
N MET A 22 -14.00 1.63 44.28
CA MET A 22 -12.65 2.22 44.30
C MET A 22 -11.97 2.27 42.92
N SER A 23 -12.54 1.60 41.91
CA SER A 23 -11.91 1.39 40.60
C SER A 23 -12.80 1.79 39.41
N GLY A 24 -13.99 2.34 39.65
CA GLY A 24 -15.00 2.60 38.63
C GLY A 24 -16.41 2.50 39.21
N ALA A 25 -17.24 1.63 38.65
CA ALA A 25 -18.65 1.51 39.04
C ALA A 25 -19.21 0.08 38.93
N LEU A 26 -20.39 -0.11 39.52
CA LEU A 26 -21.24 -1.29 39.45
C LEU A 26 -22.63 -0.86 38.96
N ILE A 27 -23.06 -1.40 37.82
CA ILE A 27 -24.32 -1.02 37.16
C ILE A 27 -25.40 -2.05 37.49
N HIS A 28 -26.58 -1.58 37.91
CA HIS A 28 -27.74 -2.40 38.27
C HIS A 28 -29.01 -1.99 37.49
N THR A 29 -29.93 -2.94 37.33
CA THR A 29 -31.28 -2.77 36.76
C THR A 29 -32.25 -2.06 37.72
N GLU A 30 -32.06 -2.18 39.03
CA GLU A 30 -32.86 -1.50 40.07
C GLU A 30 -32.21 -0.20 40.55
N SER A 31 -33.03 0.69 41.13
CA SER A 31 -32.58 1.93 41.76
C SER A 31 -31.90 1.67 43.12
N ILE A 32 -30.74 2.28 43.37
CA ILE A 32 -29.91 2.09 44.56
C ILE A 32 -30.60 2.67 45.80
N SER A 33 -31.40 1.82 46.45
CA SER A 33 -31.87 2.05 47.82
C SER A 33 -30.85 1.53 48.85
N VAL A 34 -31.04 1.90 50.12
CA VAL A 34 -30.22 1.48 51.29
C VAL A 34 -30.36 -0.03 51.61
N ARG A 35 -30.79 -0.85 50.63
CA ARG A 35 -31.03 -2.29 50.73
C ARG A 35 -30.53 -3.06 49.51
N ASN A 36 -29.50 -2.58 48.80
CA ASN A 36 -28.83 -3.44 47.80
C ASN A 36 -28.34 -4.72 48.52
N ARG A 37 -28.79 -5.87 48.01
CA ARG A 37 -28.58 -7.21 48.58
C ARG A 37 -27.60 -8.05 47.79
N ASP A 38 -27.10 -7.57 46.65
CA ASP A 38 -26.11 -8.32 45.87
C ASP A 38 -24.81 -8.45 46.69
N PRO A 39 -24.38 -9.68 47.04
CA PRO A 39 -23.20 -9.88 47.88
C PRO A 39 -21.91 -9.32 47.23
N ARG A 40 -21.88 -9.18 45.90
CA ARG A 40 -20.73 -8.67 45.13
C ARG A 40 -20.39 -7.20 45.45
N VAL A 41 -21.35 -6.38 45.87
CA VAL A 41 -21.17 -4.94 46.13
C VAL A 41 -20.06 -4.68 47.17
N ARG A 42 -19.99 -5.52 48.22
CA ARG A 42 -19.00 -5.39 49.30
C ARG A 42 -17.59 -5.76 48.87
N ASP A 43 -17.47 -6.67 47.93
CA ASP A 43 -16.21 -7.11 47.36
C ASP A 43 -15.66 -6.03 46.40
N LEU A 44 -16.53 -5.51 45.54
CA LEU A 44 -16.22 -4.41 44.61
C LEU A 44 -15.83 -3.10 45.30
N THR A 45 -16.41 -2.79 46.47
CA THR A 45 -16.01 -1.60 47.25
C THR A 45 -14.61 -1.69 47.87
N ALA A 46 -13.99 -2.89 47.89
CA ALA A 46 -12.67 -3.11 48.48
C ALA A 46 -11.56 -3.36 47.45
N ARG A 47 -11.89 -3.66 46.18
CA ARG A 47 -10.90 -3.97 45.15
C ARG A 47 -10.35 -2.71 44.46
N PRO A 48 -9.02 -2.51 44.37
CA PRO A 48 -8.43 -1.48 43.53
C PRO A 48 -8.54 -1.84 42.03
N GLY A 49 -8.25 -0.87 41.17
CA GLY A 49 -8.12 -1.05 39.72
C GLY A 49 -6.69 -0.77 39.22
N ARG A 50 -6.40 -1.18 37.99
CA ARG A 50 -5.21 -0.73 37.25
C ARG A 50 -5.28 0.77 36.99
N ASP A 51 -4.15 1.44 37.06
CA ASP A 51 -4.06 2.87 36.80
C ASP A 51 -4.49 3.20 35.36
N GLY A 52 -5.18 4.33 35.16
CA GLY A 52 -5.67 4.79 33.85
C GLY A 52 -6.90 4.06 33.28
N HIS A 53 -7.44 3.05 33.97
CA HIS A 53 -8.59 2.24 33.53
C HIS A 53 -9.83 2.48 34.42
N ILE A 54 -11.03 2.35 33.85
CA ILE A 54 -12.30 2.43 34.58
C ILE A 54 -12.96 1.05 34.56
N TYR A 55 -13.17 0.44 35.73
CA TYR A 55 -13.76 -0.90 35.83
C TYR A 55 -15.26 -0.84 36.04
N LEU A 56 -16.02 -1.51 35.17
CA LEU A 56 -17.45 -1.70 35.28
C LEU A 56 -17.79 -3.13 35.67
N ALA A 57 -18.42 -3.28 36.83
CA ALA A 57 -19.11 -4.50 37.19
C ALA A 57 -20.59 -4.41 36.80
N PHE A 58 -21.21 -5.57 36.58
CA PHE A 58 -22.64 -5.69 36.32
C PHE A 58 -23.34 -6.51 37.42
N GLY A 59 -24.54 -6.08 37.81
CA GLY A 59 -25.39 -6.82 38.73
C GLY A 59 -25.88 -8.14 38.13
N GLN A 60 -26.26 -9.11 38.98
CA GLN A 60 -26.61 -10.48 38.55
C GLN A 60 -27.70 -10.56 37.45
N GLU A 61 -28.65 -9.61 37.41
CA GLU A 61 -29.68 -9.55 36.35
C GLU A 61 -29.13 -9.17 34.98
N ILE A 62 -28.05 -8.38 34.93
CA ILE A 62 -27.36 -8.00 33.69
C ILE A 62 -26.37 -9.11 33.29
N ASP A 63 -25.70 -9.75 34.25
CA ASP A 63 -24.92 -10.97 33.97
C ASP A 63 -25.80 -12.08 33.36
N ALA A 64 -27.02 -12.28 33.86
CA ALA A 64 -27.98 -13.23 33.28
C ALA A 64 -28.39 -12.82 31.85
N ALA A 65 -28.60 -11.52 31.60
CA ALA A 65 -28.82 -10.97 30.25
C ALA A 65 -27.64 -11.24 29.29
N MET A 66 -26.43 -11.29 29.84
CA MET A 66 -25.17 -11.56 29.14
C MET A 66 -24.85 -13.06 29.02
N GLY A 67 -25.52 -13.93 29.79
CA GLY A 67 -25.33 -15.39 29.78
C GLY A 67 -26.36 -16.15 28.94
N HIS A 68 -27.53 -15.57 28.67
CA HIS A 68 -28.62 -16.23 27.94
C HIS A 68 -29.09 -15.38 26.76
N GLY A 69 -29.21 -16.02 25.59
CA GLY A 69 -29.50 -15.33 24.32
C GLY A 69 -30.85 -14.60 24.30
N ARG A 70 -30.95 -13.59 23.41
CA ARG A 70 -32.10 -12.67 23.26
C ARG A 70 -33.46 -13.39 23.33
N GLY A 71 -34.11 -13.35 24.49
CA GLY A 71 -35.41 -14.01 24.69
C GLY A 71 -36.09 -13.75 26.04
N GLU A 72 -35.35 -13.61 27.14
CA GLU A 72 -35.96 -13.45 28.47
C GLU A 72 -36.34 -11.98 28.81
N PRO A 73 -37.46 -11.73 29.51
CA PRO A 73 -37.90 -10.37 29.87
C PRO A 73 -36.90 -9.60 30.76
N GLY A 74 -36.16 -10.29 31.63
CA GLY A 74 -35.10 -9.68 32.43
C GLY A 74 -33.92 -9.20 31.56
N ALA A 75 -33.57 -9.99 30.54
CA ALA A 75 -32.44 -9.69 29.66
C ALA A 75 -32.63 -8.38 28.88
N ALA A 76 -33.86 -8.12 28.39
CA ALA A 76 -34.18 -6.87 27.69
C ALA A 76 -33.99 -5.62 28.58
N ARG A 77 -34.28 -5.70 29.88
CA ARG A 77 -34.06 -4.59 30.83
C ARG A 77 -32.58 -4.36 31.09
N GLY A 78 -31.81 -5.43 31.30
CA GLY A 78 -30.36 -5.34 31.50
C GLY A 78 -29.63 -4.75 30.29
N GLN A 79 -29.98 -5.22 29.09
CA GLN A 79 -29.41 -4.68 27.84
C GLN A 79 -29.76 -3.21 27.64
N ALA A 80 -30.99 -2.76 27.94
CA ALA A 80 -31.39 -1.36 27.77
C ALA A 80 -30.58 -0.39 28.67
N VAL A 81 -30.31 -0.75 29.92
CA VAL A 81 -29.47 0.05 30.84
C VAL A 81 -28.02 0.12 30.33
N MET A 82 -27.49 -1.00 29.82
CA MET A 82 -26.16 -1.07 29.24
C MET A 82 -26.05 -0.24 27.95
N ASP A 83 -26.97 -0.41 27.00
CA ASP A 83 -27.01 0.36 25.75
C ASP A 83 -27.19 1.88 25.99
N GLN A 84 -27.90 2.29 27.06
CA GLN A 84 -27.97 3.70 27.48
C GLN A 84 -26.62 4.20 28.01
N PHE A 85 -25.98 3.44 28.90
CA PHE A 85 -24.70 3.80 29.49
C PHE A 85 -23.62 3.99 28.42
N LEU A 86 -23.50 3.05 27.47
CA LEU A 86 -22.47 3.09 26.42
C LEU A 86 -22.58 4.31 25.52
N ARG A 87 -23.80 4.74 25.19
CA ARG A 87 -24.07 5.94 24.37
C ARG A 87 -23.67 7.25 25.06
N SER A 88 -23.33 7.22 26.36
CA SER A 88 -22.87 8.38 27.13
C SER A 88 -21.34 8.47 27.29
N LEU A 89 -20.60 7.49 26.78
CA LEU A 89 -19.13 7.49 26.82
C LEU A 89 -18.53 8.09 25.52
N PRO A 90 -17.58 9.04 25.62
CA PRO A 90 -16.65 9.36 24.54
C PRO A 90 -15.81 8.14 24.16
N ALA A 91 -15.34 8.04 22.91
CA ALA A 91 -14.60 6.89 22.41
C ALA A 91 -13.31 6.62 23.21
N GLU A 92 -12.61 7.69 23.58
CA GLU A 92 -11.36 7.67 24.35
C GLU A 92 -11.56 7.16 25.79
N VAL A 93 -12.80 7.27 26.29
CA VAL A 93 -13.22 6.75 27.60
C VAL A 93 -13.76 5.32 27.45
N ALA A 94 -14.54 5.03 26.40
CA ALA A 94 -15.08 3.71 26.11
C ALA A 94 -13.97 2.67 25.95
N ASP A 95 -12.91 2.99 25.20
CA ASP A 95 -11.69 2.20 25.11
C ASP A 95 -11.16 1.87 26.53
N ARG A 96 -10.94 2.90 27.37
CA ARG A 96 -10.40 2.75 28.75
C ARG A 96 -11.37 2.13 29.76
N THR A 97 -12.57 1.72 29.35
CA THR A 97 -13.64 1.24 30.23
C THR A 97 -13.82 -0.27 30.10
N VAL A 98 -13.43 -1.00 31.14
CA VAL A 98 -13.28 -2.46 31.15
C VAL A 98 -14.40 -3.12 31.95
N VAL A 99 -15.08 -4.10 31.34
CA VAL A 99 -16.08 -4.94 32.02
C VAL A 99 -15.39 -6.00 32.88
N ARG A 100 -15.59 -5.93 34.20
CA ARG A 100 -15.12 -6.92 35.18
C ARG A 100 -16.22 -7.94 35.45
N LEU A 101 -15.99 -9.17 35.01
CA LEU A 101 -16.88 -10.31 35.23
C LEU A 101 -16.79 -10.84 36.68
N LEU A 102 -17.90 -11.37 37.20
CA LEU A 102 -18.04 -11.74 38.61
C LEU A 102 -18.70 -13.12 38.80
N GLU A 103 -18.50 -14.03 37.84
CA GLU A 103 -19.12 -15.36 37.87
C GLU A 103 -18.30 -16.37 38.67
N PRO A 104 -18.91 -17.15 39.59
CA PRO A 104 -18.18 -18.08 40.45
C PRO A 104 -17.86 -19.43 39.78
N GLY A 105 -18.16 -19.60 38.49
CA GLY A 105 -18.15 -20.91 37.80
C GLY A 105 -17.32 -20.98 36.51
N GLY A 106 -16.53 -19.95 36.18
CA GLY A 106 -15.72 -19.91 34.97
C GLY A 106 -16.48 -19.55 33.68
N LEU A 107 -15.74 -19.08 32.67
CA LEU A 107 -16.25 -18.54 31.40
C LEU A 107 -15.29 -18.90 30.26
N SER A 108 -15.77 -19.70 29.31
CA SER A 108 -15.04 -20.01 28.08
C SER A 108 -14.87 -18.77 27.19
N LEU A 109 -13.89 -18.83 26.27
CA LEU A 109 -13.54 -17.70 25.39
C LEU A 109 -14.75 -17.20 24.58
N ASP A 110 -15.59 -18.10 24.07
CA ASP A 110 -16.83 -17.75 23.34
C ASP A 110 -17.81 -16.96 24.19
N LYS A 111 -17.89 -17.26 25.50
CA LYS A 111 -18.73 -16.49 26.44
C LYS A 111 -18.12 -15.11 26.68
N ALA A 112 -16.80 -15.01 26.85
CA ALA A 112 -16.14 -13.71 26.97
C ALA A 112 -16.33 -12.84 25.70
N ALA A 113 -16.16 -13.43 24.51
CA ALA A 113 -16.36 -12.77 23.22
C ALA A 113 -17.83 -12.38 22.99
N ALA A 114 -18.79 -13.26 23.28
CA ALA A 114 -20.22 -12.95 23.20
C ALA A 114 -20.62 -11.83 24.17
N ARG A 115 -20.01 -11.77 25.36
CA ARG A 115 -20.24 -10.70 26.34
C ARG A 115 -19.62 -9.38 25.90
N ALA A 116 -18.39 -9.36 25.40
CA ALA A 116 -17.81 -8.17 24.78
C ALA A 116 -18.72 -7.66 23.64
N ASN A 117 -19.11 -8.55 22.72
CA ASN A 117 -19.98 -8.26 21.58
C ASN A 117 -21.33 -7.64 21.98
N LEU A 118 -21.91 -8.11 23.08
CA LEU A 118 -23.15 -7.57 23.64
C LEU A 118 -22.91 -6.26 24.42
N ALA A 119 -21.83 -6.17 25.19
CA ALA A 119 -21.53 -5.07 26.11
C ALA A 119 -20.81 -3.87 25.48
N GLY A 120 -20.33 -3.94 24.23
CA GLY A 120 -19.74 -2.77 23.55
C GLY A 120 -18.35 -2.37 24.06
N LEU A 121 -17.74 -3.18 24.93
CA LEU A 121 -16.58 -2.81 25.75
C LEU A 121 -15.60 -3.99 25.89
N PRO A 122 -14.31 -3.70 26.15
CA PRO A 122 -13.32 -4.71 26.54
C PRO A 122 -13.63 -5.38 27.88
N VAL A 123 -13.06 -6.57 28.11
CA VAL A 123 -13.46 -7.48 29.21
C VAL A 123 -12.24 -8.03 29.96
N GLU A 124 -12.29 -8.00 31.29
CA GLU A 124 -11.30 -8.63 32.18
C GLU A 124 -11.70 -10.09 32.47
N VAL A 125 -10.78 -11.04 32.19
CA VAL A 125 -11.02 -12.51 32.22
C VAL A 125 -9.86 -13.21 32.96
N ARG A 126 -9.97 -14.51 33.24
CA ARG A 126 -9.04 -15.27 34.09
C ARG A 126 -8.51 -16.56 33.43
N VAL A 127 -7.21 -16.91 33.60
CA VAL A 127 -6.61 -18.15 33.01
C VAL A 127 -7.50 -19.35 33.37
N SER A 128 -7.72 -19.52 34.67
CA SER A 128 -8.39 -20.68 35.26
C SER A 128 -9.86 -20.80 34.91
N ASP A 129 -10.50 -19.71 34.44
CA ASP A 129 -11.90 -19.69 34.05
C ASP A 129 -12.12 -20.14 32.59
N LEU A 130 -11.08 -20.08 31.75
CA LEU A 130 -11.14 -20.34 30.30
C LEU A 130 -11.05 -21.84 29.98
N ALA A 131 -12.12 -22.57 30.27
CA ALA A 131 -12.24 -24.00 29.98
C ALA A 131 -12.41 -24.31 28.48
N GLU A 132 -11.90 -25.46 28.05
CA GLU A 132 -12.12 -26.03 26.70
C GLU A 132 -13.60 -26.36 26.44
N ALA A 133 -14.01 -26.29 25.18
CA ALA A 133 -15.35 -26.65 24.72
C ALA A 133 -15.64 -28.15 24.91
N GLY A 134 -16.91 -28.50 25.16
CA GLY A 134 -17.29 -29.87 25.49
C GLY A 134 -17.32 -30.80 24.28
N PRO A 135 -17.13 -32.13 24.46
CA PRO A 135 -17.21 -33.09 23.36
C PRO A 135 -18.63 -33.16 22.78
N GLY A 136 -18.84 -32.45 21.66
CA GLY A 136 -20.13 -32.35 20.97
C GLY A 136 -20.33 -31.03 20.21
N GLU A 137 -19.55 -29.99 20.52
CA GLU A 137 -19.60 -28.69 19.84
C GLU A 137 -18.77 -28.70 18.54
N LYS A 138 -19.09 -27.79 17.59
CA LYS A 138 -18.46 -27.77 16.26
C LYS A 138 -17.17 -26.94 16.27
N PRO A 139 -16.15 -27.31 15.49
CA PRO A 139 -14.89 -26.58 15.43
C PRO A 139 -15.03 -25.23 14.71
N VAL A 140 -14.50 -24.18 15.34
CA VAL A 140 -14.07 -22.92 14.75
C VAL A 140 -12.78 -22.54 15.47
N ASP A 141 -11.78 -22.03 14.74
CA ASP A 141 -10.50 -21.53 15.27
C ASP A 141 -10.29 -20.08 14.74
N PRO A 142 -9.48 -19.21 15.39
CA PRO A 142 -8.61 -19.48 16.55
C PRO A 142 -8.54 -18.42 17.68
N GLY A 143 -8.12 -18.88 18.87
CA GLY A 143 -6.87 -18.36 19.46
C GLY A 143 -6.85 -17.44 20.71
N ARG A 144 -7.10 -18.00 21.92
CA ARG A 144 -6.43 -17.70 23.25
C ARG A 144 -6.75 -16.38 24.02
N LEU A 145 -6.43 -16.15 25.33
CA LEU A 145 -6.43 -16.93 26.63
C LEU A 145 -6.01 -16.02 27.87
N ILE A 146 -5.70 -16.58 29.07
CA ILE A 146 -4.92 -16.05 30.26
C ILE A 146 -5.64 -15.23 31.41
N GLY A 147 -5.07 -15.17 32.64
CA GLY A 147 -5.43 -14.29 33.80
C GLY A 147 -5.23 -14.64 35.34
N PHE A 148 -5.73 -15.73 35.99
CA PHE A 148 -5.67 -15.92 37.49
C PHE A 148 -5.47 -17.38 37.99
N ASP A 149 -5.37 -17.59 39.33
CA ASP A 149 -4.87 -18.80 40.07
C ASP A 149 -5.87 -19.95 40.43
N GLU A 150 -5.33 -21.02 41.04
CA GLU A 150 -6.04 -22.25 41.49
C GLU A 150 -7.04 -22.03 42.65
N ALA A 151 -6.87 -20.99 43.46
CA ALA A 151 -7.71 -20.74 44.63
C ALA A 151 -8.97 -19.91 44.28
N MET A 152 -9.19 -19.63 42.99
CA MET A 152 -10.09 -18.60 42.48
C MET A 152 -9.74 -17.20 43.05
N GLY A 153 -8.49 -17.00 43.46
CA GLY A 153 -7.99 -15.79 44.09
C GLY A 153 -7.94 -14.57 43.16
N LEU A 154 -7.59 -13.43 43.74
CA LEU A 154 -7.19 -12.23 43.00
C LEU A 154 -5.66 -12.19 43.03
N THR A 155 -5.02 -12.75 42.01
CA THR A 155 -3.58 -12.66 41.79
C THR A 155 -3.14 -11.19 41.65
N PRO A 156 -1.89 -10.84 41.95
CA PRO A 156 -1.34 -9.53 41.65
C PRO A 156 -1.55 -9.07 40.20
N VAL A 157 -1.45 -7.76 39.98
CA VAL A 157 -1.58 -7.10 38.66
C VAL A 157 -0.59 -7.59 37.59
N ALA A 158 0.36 -8.46 37.96
CA ALA A 158 1.32 -9.08 37.05
C ALA A 158 0.78 -10.32 36.31
N ASP A 159 -0.26 -10.98 36.82
CA ASP A 159 -0.71 -12.28 36.30
C ASP A 159 -2.01 -12.18 35.45
N ALA A 160 -2.73 -11.06 35.58
CA ALA A 160 -4.08 -10.82 35.06
C ALA A 160 -4.14 -9.96 33.79
N GLU A 161 -4.57 -10.54 32.68
CA GLU A 161 -4.71 -9.87 31.38
C GLU A 161 -6.11 -9.26 31.16
N THR A 162 -6.17 -8.19 30.37
CA THR A 162 -7.42 -7.47 30.05
C THR A 162 -7.72 -7.57 28.56
N LEU A 163 -8.63 -8.47 28.18
CA LEU A 163 -8.86 -8.83 26.78
C LEU A 163 -9.80 -7.83 26.08
N TRP A 164 -9.23 -7.06 25.16
CA TRP A 164 -9.96 -6.06 24.37
C TRP A 164 -10.46 -6.67 23.06
N ILE A 165 -11.60 -7.36 23.13
CA ILE A 165 -12.37 -7.75 21.93
C ILE A 165 -13.29 -6.59 21.55
N VAL A 166 -13.03 -5.95 20.41
CA VAL A 166 -13.88 -4.86 19.90
C VAL A 166 -15.10 -5.44 19.17
N PRO A 167 -16.35 -5.06 19.53
CA PRO A 167 -17.55 -5.61 18.89
C PRO A 167 -17.82 -5.13 17.47
N GLU A 168 -18.57 -5.93 16.71
CA GLU A 168 -19.00 -5.64 15.33
C GLU A 168 -19.55 -4.22 15.11
N ARG A 169 -20.39 -3.74 16.03
CA ARG A 169 -20.98 -2.38 15.99
C ARG A 169 -19.99 -1.24 16.27
N HIS A 170 -18.77 -1.56 16.68
CA HIS A 170 -17.69 -0.63 17.02
C HIS A 170 -16.46 -0.78 16.10
N TRP A 171 -16.50 -1.63 15.06
CA TRP A 171 -15.46 -1.78 14.03
C TRP A 171 -15.34 -0.58 13.07
N ALA A 172 -15.63 0.65 13.51
CA ALA A 172 -15.43 1.83 12.69
C ALA A 172 -13.93 1.99 12.37
N PRO A 173 -13.50 1.95 11.09
CA PRO A 173 -12.08 2.13 10.74
C PRO A 173 -11.50 3.46 11.24
N ASP A 174 -12.42 4.42 11.40
CA ASP A 174 -12.22 5.84 11.63
C ASP A 174 -12.63 6.28 13.06
N ALA A 175 -12.55 5.39 14.06
CA ALA A 175 -12.94 5.69 15.44
C ALA A 175 -12.26 6.93 16.07
N TYR A 176 -11.11 7.34 15.52
CA TYR A 176 -10.35 8.54 15.89
C TYR A 176 -10.24 9.58 14.76
N ALA A 177 -10.94 9.41 13.63
CA ALA A 177 -10.83 10.33 12.51
C ALA A 177 -11.54 11.66 12.81
N GLY A 178 -10.77 12.75 12.78
CA GLY A 178 -11.25 14.08 13.19
C GLY A 178 -11.22 14.31 14.70
N ALA A 179 -10.67 13.39 15.51
CA ALA A 179 -10.30 13.68 16.88
C ALA A 179 -9.20 14.75 16.96
N ASP A 180 -9.20 15.54 18.03
CA ASP A 180 -8.18 16.57 18.26
C ASP A 180 -6.78 15.93 18.41
N PRO A 181 -5.73 16.41 17.71
CA PRO A 181 -4.36 15.97 17.94
C PRO A 181 -3.90 16.03 19.42
N GLU A 182 -4.42 16.96 20.24
CA GLU A 182 -4.20 16.97 21.69
C GLU A 182 -4.82 15.74 22.37
N ALA A 183 -6.01 15.30 21.94
CA ALA A 183 -6.69 14.10 22.46
C ALA A 183 -6.00 12.81 21.99
N VAL A 184 -5.58 12.72 20.73
CA VAL A 184 -4.77 11.60 20.21
C VAL A 184 -3.43 11.51 20.95
N ARG A 185 -2.77 12.65 21.24
CA ARG A 185 -1.56 12.67 22.06
C ARG A 185 -1.83 12.25 23.50
N ALA A 186 -2.96 12.66 24.09
CA ALA A 186 -3.38 12.20 25.44
C ALA A 186 -3.76 10.70 25.48
N ALA A 187 -4.20 10.14 24.35
CA ALA A 187 -4.36 8.71 24.17
C ALA A 187 -2.99 8.01 24.26
N LEU A 188 -2.04 8.40 23.42
CA LEU A 188 -0.68 7.83 23.32
C LEU A 188 0.21 8.03 24.56
N LEU A 189 0.01 9.11 25.33
CA LEU A 189 0.75 9.39 26.57
C LEU A 189 0.24 8.58 27.78
N SER A 190 -0.82 7.78 27.61
CA SER A 190 -1.28 6.82 28.60
C SER A 190 -0.94 5.40 28.12
N PRO A 191 -0.48 4.48 29.00
CA PRO A 191 -0.13 3.13 28.56
C PRO A 191 -1.36 2.38 28.06
N TYR A 192 -1.37 2.07 26.77
CA TYR A 192 -2.40 1.28 26.10
C TYR A 192 -2.24 -0.20 26.51
N PRO A 193 -3.33 -0.93 26.80
CA PRO A 193 -3.22 -2.31 27.24
C PRO A 193 -2.74 -3.24 26.13
N THR A 194 -2.08 -4.30 26.56
CA THR A 194 -1.39 -5.32 25.75
C THR A 194 -2.32 -6.13 24.85
N ALA A 195 -3.53 -6.44 25.33
CA ALA A 195 -4.32 -7.57 24.84
C ALA A 195 -5.54 -7.20 23.99
N ALA A 196 -5.37 -6.32 23.01
CA ALA A 196 -6.41 -6.02 22.01
C ALA A 196 -6.39 -6.99 20.82
N ILE A 197 -7.58 -7.47 20.46
CA ILE A 197 -7.85 -8.37 19.35
C ILE A 197 -9.11 -7.87 18.62
N VAL A 198 -8.95 -7.41 17.38
CA VAL A 198 -10.04 -6.95 16.52
C VAL A 198 -10.19 -7.91 15.35
N PHE A 199 -11.28 -8.67 15.33
CA PHE A 199 -11.72 -9.42 14.16
C PHE A 199 -12.43 -8.45 13.20
N ASP A 200 -12.23 -8.59 11.89
CA ASP A 200 -12.77 -7.64 10.90
C ASP A 200 -14.07 -8.12 10.19
N GLY A 201 -14.50 -9.35 10.47
CA GLY A 201 -15.62 -10.02 9.79
C GLY A 201 -15.34 -10.49 8.35
N SER A 202 -14.24 -10.07 7.71
CA SER A 202 -13.83 -10.50 6.37
C SER A 202 -12.92 -11.73 6.37
N GLY A 203 -12.34 -12.05 7.53
CA GLY A 203 -11.41 -13.17 7.71
C GLY A 203 -10.01 -12.75 8.14
N THR A 204 -9.85 -11.56 8.73
CA THR A 204 -8.58 -11.08 9.32
C THR A 204 -8.73 -10.69 10.79
N VAL A 205 -7.59 -10.57 11.46
CA VAL A 205 -7.40 -10.19 12.85
C VAL A 205 -6.34 -9.11 12.94
N ARG A 206 -6.58 -8.11 13.80
CA ARG A 206 -5.62 -7.05 14.14
C ARG A 206 -5.34 -7.09 15.64
N LEU A 207 -4.09 -6.86 16.02
CA LEU A 207 -3.62 -7.08 17.39
C LEU A 207 -2.95 -5.82 17.96
N GLY A 208 -3.11 -5.61 19.27
CA GLY A 208 -2.49 -4.49 19.98
C GLY A 208 -3.11 -3.13 19.63
N MET A 209 -2.29 -2.07 19.62
CA MET A 209 -2.76 -0.70 19.40
C MET A 209 -3.55 -0.52 18.07
N PRO A 210 -4.67 0.25 18.08
CA PRO A 210 -5.47 0.58 16.89
C PRO A 210 -4.67 1.28 15.79
N ALA A 211 -5.10 1.07 14.53
CA ALA A 211 -4.42 1.62 13.36
C ALA A 211 -4.16 3.15 13.39
N PRO A 212 -5.09 4.01 13.85
CA PRO A 212 -4.81 5.45 13.95
C PRO A 212 -3.71 5.78 14.96
N LEU A 213 -3.67 5.06 16.09
CA LEU A 213 -2.67 5.25 17.13
C LEU A 213 -1.31 4.70 16.71
N VAL A 214 -1.27 3.55 16.02
CA VAL A 214 -0.03 3.01 15.45
C VAL A 214 0.52 3.90 14.34
N SER A 215 -0.33 4.43 13.46
CA SER A 215 0.09 5.36 12.41
C SER A 215 0.68 6.65 13.03
N ALA A 216 0.02 7.21 14.04
CA ALA A 216 0.47 8.40 14.75
C ALA A 216 1.78 8.21 15.56
N ALA A 217 1.99 7.03 16.16
CA ALA A 217 3.18 6.75 16.96
C ALA A 217 4.38 6.26 16.13
N TYR A 218 4.13 5.40 15.13
CA TYR A 218 5.17 4.62 14.44
C TYR A 218 5.24 4.84 12.93
N GLY A 219 4.24 5.45 12.28
CA GLY A 219 4.13 5.48 10.82
C GLY A 219 5.37 6.06 10.11
N ALA A 220 5.92 7.16 10.63
CA ALA A 220 7.16 7.74 10.11
C ALA A 220 8.36 6.78 10.23
N VAL A 221 8.50 6.07 11.36
CA VAL A 221 9.60 5.12 11.60
C VAL A 221 9.45 3.88 10.70
N LEU A 222 8.23 3.35 10.57
CA LEU A 222 7.93 2.18 9.73
C LEU A 222 8.13 2.49 8.23
N SER A 223 7.78 3.70 7.79
CA SER A 223 7.98 4.13 6.40
C SER A 223 9.46 4.12 5.96
N GLY A 224 10.40 4.14 6.91
CA GLY A 224 11.84 3.99 6.65
C GLY A 224 12.27 2.60 6.17
N LEU A 225 11.44 1.56 6.32
CA LEU A 225 11.67 0.24 5.69
C LEU A 225 10.87 0.08 4.39
N GLY A 226 9.65 0.63 4.32
CA GLY A 226 8.91 0.82 3.07
C GLY A 226 8.53 -0.46 2.30
N ARG A 227 8.40 -1.59 3.00
CA ARG A 227 7.96 -2.90 2.48
C ARG A 227 7.44 -3.82 3.58
N GLN A 228 6.62 -4.80 3.20
CA GLN A 228 6.24 -5.90 4.08
C GLN A 228 7.46 -6.77 4.40
N LEU A 229 7.37 -7.52 5.51
CA LEU A 229 8.38 -8.51 5.89
C LEU A 229 8.01 -9.89 5.33
N ASP A 230 9.03 -10.73 5.12
CA ASP A 230 8.86 -12.14 4.76
C ASP A 230 9.84 -13.03 5.55
N THR A 231 9.83 -14.32 5.25
CA THR A 231 10.61 -15.35 5.97
C THR A 231 12.13 -15.16 5.89
N HIS A 232 12.64 -14.35 4.96
CA HIS A 232 14.06 -14.00 4.88
C HIS A 232 14.48 -12.91 5.88
N ASP A 233 13.53 -12.19 6.49
CA ASP A 233 13.81 -11.22 7.57
C ASP A 233 13.84 -11.87 8.96
N LEU A 234 13.38 -13.12 9.07
CA LEU A 234 13.35 -13.87 10.33
C LEU A 234 14.78 -14.21 10.78
N PRO A 235 15.09 -14.11 12.09
CA PRO A 235 16.40 -14.50 12.60
C PRO A 235 16.56 -16.02 12.54
N GLY A 236 17.76 -16.49 12.19
CA GLY A 236 18.11 -17.91 12.09
C GLY A 236 18.03 -18.71 13.40
N THR A 237 17.64 -18.08 14.50
CA THR A 237 17.19 -18.75 15.73
C THR A 237 15.81 -19.37 15.50
N GLY A 238 15.70 -20.69 15.63
CA GLY A 238 14.42 -21.39 15.48
C GLY A 238 13.34 -20.81 16.40
N GLY A 239 12.28 -20.29 15.80
CA GLY A 239 11.20 -19.61 16.52
C GLY A 239 10.39 -20.55 17.42
N ARG A 240 9.73 -19.97 18.42
CA ARG A 240 8.84 -20.71 19.33
C ARG A 240 7.46 -20.82 18.72
N ALA A 241 6.92 -22.03 18.63
CA ALA A 241 5.54 -22.26 18.20
C ALA A 241 4.52 -21.64 19.18
N ILE A 242 3.46 -21.05 18.62
CA ILE A 242 2.47 -20.21 19.31
C ILE A 242 1.07 -20.66 18.81
N PRO A 243 0.34 -21.54 19.51
CA PRO A 243 -1.03 -21.98 19.19
C PRO A 243 -2.19 -20.93 19.08
N GLY A 244 -1.99 -19.73 18.52
CA GLY A 244 -3.03 -18.68 18.38
C GLY A 244 -2.65 -17.31 18.97
N TYR A 245 -3.55 -16.32 18.96
CA TYR A 245 -3.20 -14.90 19.16
C TYR A 245 -3.14 -14.38 20.60
N GLY A 246 -4.00 -14.84 21.52
CA GLY A 246 -3.92 -14.42 22.94
C GLY A 246 -2.56 -14.69 23.60
N ASP A 247 -2.03 -15.93 23.58
CA ASP A 247 -0.68 -16.15 24.16
C ASP A 247 0.46 -15.59 23.28
N LEU A 248 0.20 -15.13 22.05
CA LEU A 248 1.17 -14.30 21.33
C LEU A 248 1.29 -12.93 22.00
N ILE A 249 0.14 -12.32 22.30
CA ILE A 249 0.03 -11.13 23.14
C ILE A 249 0.67 -11.37 24.52
N THR A 250 0.34 -12.47 25.22
CA THR A 250 0.93 -12.79 26.53
C THR A 250 2.45 -13.01 26.44
N ALA A 251 2.93 -13.65 25.37
CA ALA A 251 4.37 -13.81 25.10
C ALA A 251 5.10 -12.49 24.86
N MET A 252 4.38 -11.44 24.44
CA MET A 252 4.88 -10.11 24.14
C MET A 252 4.49 -9.06 25.20
N SER A 253 3.84 -9.47 26.30
CA SER A 253 3.27 -8.62 27.34
C SER A 253 4.31 -7.89 28.21
N ALA A 254 5.55 -8.40 28.28
CA ALA A 254 6.59 -7.76 29.09
C ALA A 254 7.10 -6.47 28.41
N PRO A 255 7.14 -5.31 29.09
CA PRO A 255 7.62 -4.07 28.51
C PRO A 255 9.04 -4.17 27.95
N GLY A 256 9.22 -3.72 26.70
CA GLY A 256 10.48 -3.88 25.96
C GLY A 256 10.58 -5.17 25.13
N SER A 257 9.61 -6.09 25.24
CA SER A 257 9.54 -7.28 24.37
C SER A 257 9.48 -6.90 22.89
N ARG A 258 10.33 -7.54 22.09
CA ARG A 258 10.38 -7.38 20.63
C ARG A 258 10.52 -8.74 19.97
N GLY A 259 9.93 -8.92 18.81
CA GLY A 259 10.05 -10.17 18.06
C GLY A 259 9.39 -10.11 16.69
N PHE A 260 9.78 -11.01 15.80
CA PHE A 260 9.05 -11.25 14.55
C PHE A 260 7.97 -12.29 14.80
N VAL A 261 6.82 -12.09 14.16
CA VAL A 261 5.70 -13.04 14.19
C VAL A 261 5.49 -13.55 12.79
N GLU A 262 5.67 -14.85 12.58
CA GLU A 262 5.27 -15.55 11.37
C GLU A 262 3.90 -16.21 11.61
N VAL A 263 2.97 -15.99 10.71
CA VAL A 263 1.63 -16.60 10.72
C VAL A 263 1.44 -17.39 9.44
N HIS A 264 1.16 -18.68 9.54
CA HIS A 264 0.84 -19.53 8.40
C HIS A 264 -0.67 -19.71 8.25
N THR A 265 -1.15 -19.74 7.01
CA THR A 265 -2.55 -20.00 6.66
C THR A 265 -2.77 -21.47 6.25
N PRO A 266 -4.03 -21.98 6.23
CA PRO A 266 -4.33 -23.34 5.79
C PRO A 266 -4.06 -23.62 4.30
N ASP A 267 -3.97 -22.60 3.45
CA ASP A 267 -3.62 -22.71 2.03
C ASP A 267 -2.10 -22.65 1.76
N GLY A 268 -1.28 -22.44 2.80
CA GLY A 268 0.18 -22.51 2.74
C GLY A 268 0.91 -21.19 2.54
N ALA A 269 0.21 -20.05 2.51
CA ALA A 269 0.86 -18.74 2.59
C ALA A 269 1.41 -18.46 4.01
N SER A 270 2.30 -17.48 4.12
CA SER A 270 2.75 -16.95 5.41
C SER A 270 2.80 -15.42 5.41
N VAL A 271 2.55 -14.82 6.58
CA VAL A 271 2.58 -13.38 6.83
C VAL A 271 3.58 -13.14 7.96
N VAL A 272 4.56 -12.26 7.74
CA VAL A 272 5.55 -11.88 8.76
C VAL A 272 5.36 -10.42 9.18
N VAL A 273 5.31 -10.17 10.49
CA VAL A 273 5.14 -8.81 11.07
C VAL A 273 6.05 -8.61 12.27
N LEU A 274 6.26 -7.35 12.69
CA LEU A 274 6.97 -7.03 13.93
C LEU A 274 5.97 -6.96 15.10
N ALA A 275 6.30 -7.58 16.22
CA ALA A 275 5.67 -7.33 17.50
C ALA A 275 6.60 -6.45 18.36
N HIS A 276 6.07 -5.36 18.91
CA HIS A 276 6.83 -4.35 19.64
C HIS A 276 6.04 -3.90 20.88
N HIS A 277 6.58 -4.14 22.08
CA HIS A 277 6.08 -3.54 23.32
C HIS A 277 7.01 -2.44 23.81
N ASP A 278 6.45 -1.24 24.00
CA ASP A 278 7.18 -0.06 24.49
C ASP A 278 6.40 0.68 25.59
N HIS A 279 6.57 2.01 25.71
CA HIS A 279 5.80 2.87 26.62
C HIS A 279 4.37 3.21 26.15
N HIS A 280 4.07 3.14 24.85
CA HIS A 280 2.72 3.28 24.33
C HIS A 280 1.90 2.01 24.55
N GLY A 281 2.50 0.83 24.37
CA GLY A 281 1.86 -0.47 24.61
C GLY A 281 2.41 -1.57 23.72
N LEU A 282 1.69 -2.69 23.60
CA LEU A 282 2.00 -3.70 22.59
C LEU A 282 1.35 -3.32 21.25
N SER A 283 2.15 -3.30 20.20
CA SER A 283 1.73 -3.09 18.81
C SER A 283 2.25 -4.20 17.91
N PHE A 284 1.43 -4.61 16.95
CA PHE A 284 1.85 -5.47 15.85
C PHE A 284 1.89 -4.61 14.58
N LEU A 285 3.05 -4.54 13.95
CA LEU A 285 3.41 -3.52 12.96
C LEU A 285 3.72 -4.17 11.62
N ASP A 286 3.10 -3.67 10.56
CA ASP A 286 3.47 -3.95 9.17
C ASP A 286 4.24 -2.74 8.60
N PRO A 287 5.56 -2.86 8.34
CA PRO A 287 6.33 -1.78 7.73
C PRO A 287 5.97 -1.51 6.25
N GLY A 288 5.22 -2.39 5.57
CA GLY A 288 4.79 -2.20 4.19
C GLY A 288 3.57 -1.29 4.05
N THR A 289 2.65 -1.35 5.00
CA THR A 289 1.55 -0.38 5.14
C THR A 289 1.87 0.78 6.08
N ALA A 290 3.11 0.84 6.61
CA ALA A 290 3.56 1.81 7.61
C ALA A 290 2.60 1.93 8.81
N GLY A 291 2.00 0.83 9.25
CA GLY A 291 0.83 0.84 10.12
C GLY A 291 0.61 -0.42 10.95
N ALA A 292 -0.58 -0.54 11.53
CA ALA A 292 -0.96 -1.69 12.35
C ALA A 292 -1.25 -2.90 11.46
N ALA A 293 -0.60 -4.01 11.79
CA ALA A 293 -0.68 -5.28 11.07
C ALA A 293 -2.12 -5.77 10.86
N VAL A 294 -2.28 -6.54 9.79
CA VAL A 294 -3.48 -7.32 9.47
C VAL A 294 -3.02 -8.75 9.27
N LEU A 295 -3.52 -9.66 10.11
CA LEU A 295 -3.14 -11.06 10.14
C LEU A 295 -4.34 -11.93 9.72
N PRO A 296 -4.14 -13.10 9.09
CA PRO A 296 -5.26 -13.95 8.69
C PRO A 296 -6.00 -14.49 9.92
N ALA A 297 -7.32 -14.45 9.93
CA ALA A 297 -8.08 -14.98 11.07
C ALA A 297 -7.86 -16.49 11.20
N SER A 298 -8.03 -17.25 10.12
CA SER A 298 -7.78 -18.70 10.13
C SER A 298 -6.29 -18.99 9.97
N THR A 299 -5.65 -19.53 11.02
CA THR A 299 -4.22 -19.89 11.04
C THR A 299 -4.00 -21.40 11.08
N SER A 300 -3.02 -21.92 10.33
CA SER A 300 -2.53 -23.29 10.49
C SER A 300 -1.44 -23.40 11.58
N SER A 301 -0.64 -22.34 11.77
CA SER A 301 0.26 -22.15 12.90
C SER A 301 0.69 -20.68 13.03
N ILE A 302 1.19 -20.29 14.21
CA ILE A 302 1.91 -19.03 14.43
C ILE A 302 3.24 -19.36 15.10
N VAL A 303 4.28 -18.60 14.78
CA VAL A 303 5.63 -18.73 15.33
C VAL A 303 6.12 -17.35 15.79
N LEU A 304 6.67 -17.27 17.01
CA LEU A 304 7.30 -16.07 17.55
C LEU A 304 8.82 -16.25 17.58
N HIS A 305 9.53 -15.32 16.95
CA HIS A 305 10.98 -15.19 16.99
C HIS A 305 11.34 -13.99 17.89
N PRO A 306 11.51 -14.18 19.21
CA PRO A 306 11.85 -13.08 20.11
C PRO A 306 13.24 -12.52 19.80
N VAL A 307 13.43 -11.23 20.01
CA VAL A 307 14.69 -10.52 19.78
C VAL A 307 15.16 -9.91 21.09
N GLU A 308 16.22 -10.47 21.67
CA GLU A 308 16.85 -9.96 22.88
C GLU A 308 17.76 -8.76 22.58
N GLY A 309 17.72 -7.73 23.43
CA GLY A 309 18.72 -6.65 23.45
C GLY A 309 18.73 -5.68 22.25
N ALA A 310 17.76 -5.73 21.35
CA ALA A 310 17.72 -4.88 20.15
C ALA A 310 17.74 -3.37 20.45
N PRO A 311 18.32 -2.55 19.55
CA PRO A 311 18.19 -1.10 19.59
C PRO A 311 16.73 -0.65 19.42
N GLU A 312 16.46 0.65 19.57
CA GLU A 312 15.15 1.27 19.29
C GLU A 312 14.59 0.85 17.92
N LEU A 313 13.27 0.93 17.74
CA LEU A 313 12.58 0.39 16.54
C LEU A 313 13.22 0.83 15.22
N ALA A 314 13.62 2.09 15.10
CA ALA A 314 14.32 2.61 13.93
C ALA A 314 15.68 1.93 13.67
N GLY A 315 16.44 1.64 14.72
CA GLY A 315 17.71 0.89 14.64
C GLY A 315 17.50 -0.57 14.27
N TRP A 316 16.47 -1.21 14.83
CA TRP A 316 16.13 -2.60 14.51
C TRP A 316 15.62 -2.75 13.06
N LEU A 317 14.83 -1.79 12.55
CA LEU A 317 14.47 -1.71 11.14
C LEU A 317 15.69 -1.50 10.23
N ALA A 318 16.65 -0.67 10.65
CA ALA A 318 17.90 -0.48 9.91
C ALA A 318 18.78 -1.74 9.91
N GLU A 319 18.80 -2.52 11.00
CA GLU A 319 19.46 -3.83 11.06
C GLU A 319 18.76 -4.86 10.15
N ILE A 320 17.43 -4.89 10.09
CA ILE A 320 16.67 -5.73 9.15
C ILE A 320 17.02 -5.35 7.70
N ALA A 321 17.03 -4.06 7.38
CA ALA A 321 17.39 -3.56 6.05
C ALA A 321 18.84 -3.88 5.66
N ALA A 322 19.79 -3.84 6.61
CA ALA A 322 21.20 -4.11 6.36
C ALA A 322 21.57 -5.61 6.32
N ASN A 323 20.82 -6.47 7.03
CA ASN A 323 21.08 -7.90 7.08
C ASN A 323 20.40 -8.69 5.95
N ARG A 324 19.29 -8.18 5.36
CA ARG A 324 18.68 -8.79 4.16
C ARG A 324 19.70 -8.78 3.01
N PRO A 325 19.90 -9.90 2.27
CA PRO A 325 20.70 -9.86 1.04
C PRO A 325 20.10 -8.84 0.06
N LEU A 326 20.94 -7.93 -0.44
CA LEU A 326 20.53 -6.98 -1.48
C LEU A 326 19.92 -7.76 -2.66
N PRO A 327 18.82 -7.29 -3.27
CA PRO A 327 18.27 -7.91 -4.46
C PRO A 327 19.33 -7.92 -5.56
N PRO A 328 19.32 -8.91 -6.48
CA PRO A 328 20.30 -8.95 -7.57
C PRO A 328 20.17 -7.68 -8.44
N MET A 329 21.31 -7.10 -8.81
CA MET A 329 21.35 -6.05 -9.84
C MET A 329 20.81 -6.64 -11.15
N ARG A 330 19.72 -6.07 -11.65
CA ARG A 330 19.08 -6.45 -12.92
C ARG A 330 19.82 -5.78 -14.07
N GLN A 331 19.89 -6.45 -15.22
CA GLN A 331 20.33 -5.79 -16.45
C GLN A 331 19.29 -4.73 -16.83
N ILE A 332 19.74 -3.50 -17.10
CA ILE A 332 18.85 -2.47 -17.67
C ILE A 332 18.43 -2.93 -19.08
N ARG A 333 17.13 -2.97 -19.33
CA ARG A 333 16.53 -3.33 -20.62
C ARG A 333 16.00 -2.07 -21.29
N HIS A 334 16.49 -1.79 -22.49
CA HIS A 334 16.15 -0.58 -23.23
C HIS A 334 14.92 -0.80 -24.11
N THR A 335 13.98 0.15 -24.08
CA THR A 335 12.89 0.25 -25.05
C THR A 335 13.44 0.68 -26.41
N SER A 336 12.66 0.48 -27.47
CA SER A 336 12.96 0.96 -28.83
C SER A 336 13.22 2.48 -28.95
N GLY A 337 12.83 3.30 -27.95
CA GLY A 337 13.10 4.74 -27.89
C GLY A 337 14.46 5.13 -27.28
N VAL A 338 15.25 4.17 -26.80
CA VAL A 338 16.51 4.38 -26.07
C VAL A 338 17.70 3.84 -26.86
N HIS A 339 18.70 4.68 -27.10
CA HIS A 339 19.89 4.35 -27.90
C HIS A 339 21.19 4.51 -27.10
N SER A 340 21.83 3.41 -26.76
CA SER A 340 23.13 3.41 -26.07
C SER A 340 24.27 3.94 -26.96
N LEU A 341 24.93 5.00 -26.53
CA LEU A 341 26.22 5.46 -27.05
C LEU A 341 27.35 4.75 -26.29
N PRO A 342 28.19 3.92 -26.92
CA PRO A 342 29.27 3.21 -26.23
C PRO A 342 30.35 4.17 -25.71
N ILE A 343 30.84 3.88 -24.51
CA ILE A 343 31.95 4.56 -23.83
C ILE A 343 33.26 3.77 -24.10
N GLY A 344 34.42 4.42 -24.04
CA GLY A 344 35.71 3.87 -24.51
C GLY A 344 36.21 2.58 -23.83
N ASP A 345 35.58 2.13 -22.74
CA ASP A 345 35.89 0.85 -22.07
C ASP A 345 35.11 -0.36 -22.63
N GLY A 346 34.12 -0.14 -23.50
CA GLY A 346 33.33 -1.19 -24.15
C GLY A 346 32.27 -1.87 -23.28
N ASN A 347 32.23 -1.61 -21.97
CA ASN A 347 31.27 -2.19 -21.03
C ASN A 347 30.26 -1.17 -20.48
N ARG A 348 30.48 0.14 -20.67
CA ARG A 348 29.53 1.20 -20.31
C ARG A 348 28.98 1.94 -21.52
N SER A 349 27.81 2.56 -21.33
CA SER A 349 27.14 3.42 -22.30
C SER A 349 26.67 4.73 -21.67
N VAL A 350 26.41 5.70 -22.52
CA VAL A 350 25.49 6.82 -22.25
C VAL A 350 24.18 6.51 -22.96
N ASP A 351 23.07 6.45 -22.24
CA ASP A 351 21.80 6.01 -22.81
C ASP A 351 20.97 7.23 -23.24
N VAL A 352 20.63 7.29 -24.53
CA VAL A 352 20.07 8.47 -25.18
C VAL A 352 18.60 8.24 -25.52
N ILE A 353 17.71 9.05 -24.96
CA ILE A 353 16.26 8.94 -25.13
C ILE A 353 15.80 9.83 -26.29
N GLY A 354 15.24 9.24 -27.34
CA GLY A 354 14.91 9.91 -28.59
C GLY A 354 16.11 10.06 -29.54
N ASP A 355 15.97 10.88 -30.59
CA ASP A 355 16.88 10.88 -31.74
C ASP A 355 18.36 11.05 -31.39
N GLN A 356 19.13 9.97 -31.52
CA GLN A 356 20.57 9.94 -31.27
C GLN A 356 21.35 10.90 -32.20
N ALA A 357 20.81 11.29 -33.36
CA ALA A 357 21.43 12.25 -34.26
C ALA A 357 21.41 13.71 -33.71
N ALA A 358 20.55 14.02 -32.75
CA ALA A 358 20.62 15.28 -32.00
C ALA A 358 21.85 15.34 -31.06
N VAL A 359 22.43 14.18 -30.69
CA VAL A 359 23.65 14.06 -29.89
C VAL A 359 24.88 13.98 -30.80
N THR A 360 25.23 15.10 -31.43
CA THR A 360 26.29 15.18 -32.45
C THR A 360 27.41 16.18 -32.14
N GLY A 361 28.52 16.04 -32.87
CA GLY A 361 29.67 16.95 -32.83
C GLY A 361 30.29 17.09 -31.43
N ARG A 362 30.69 18.32 -31.10
CA ARG A 362 31.38 18.66 -29.84
C ARG A 362 30.62 18.20 -28.59
N PHE A 363 29.28 18.28 -28.58
CA PHE A 363 28.48 17.84 -27.43
C PHE A 363 28.66 16.34 -27.17
N ARG A 364 28.62 15.50 -28.21
CA ARG A 364 28.87 14.05 -28.07
C ARG A 364 30.28 13.75 -27.55
N THR A 365 31.29 14.51 -27.98
CA THR A 365 32.67 14.35 -27.49
C THR A 365 32.81 14.73 -26.01
N GLU A 366 32.26 15.88 -25.59
CA GLU A 366 32.29 16.30 -24.17
C GLU A 366 31.49 15.35 -23.28
N LEU A 367 30.32 14.89 -23.75
CA LEU A 367 29.46 13.94 -23.06
C LEU A 367 30.16 12.61 -22.79
N ILE A 368 30.76 11.99 -23.83
CA ILE A 368 31.45 10.70 -23.68
C ILE A 368 32.67 10.85 -22.75
N ALA A 369 33.51 11.88 -22.96
CA ALA A 369 34.68 12.11 -22.11
C ALA A 369 34.32 12.45 -20.64
N ALA A 370 33.15 13.03 -20.38
CA ALA A 370 32.65 13.22 -19.03
C ALA A 370 32.13 11.90 -18.41
N ALA A 371 31.41 11.09 -19.18
CA ALA A 371 30.86 9.80 -18.75
C ALA A 371 31.95 8.73 -18.52
N GLU A 372 33.04 8.74 -19.30
CA GLU A 372 34.22 7.88 -19.11
C GLU A 372 34.76 7.95 -17.67
N GLY A 373 34.73 9.13 -17.06
CA GLY A 373 35.18 9.35 -15.68
C GLY A 373 34.06 9.50 -14.65
N ALA A 374 32.81 9.14 -14.95
CA ALA A 374 31.69 9.18 -14.01
C ALA A 374 31.54 7.85 -13.24
N ASP A 375 31.11 7.92 -11.97
CA ASP A 375 30.93 6.75 -11.08
C ASP A 375 29.60 6.00 -11.28
N GLY A 376 28.70 6.54 -12.10
CA GLY A 376 27.36 6.01 -12.32
C GLY A 376 26.81 6.25 -13.74
N PRO A 377 25.63 5.69 -14.06
CA PRO A 377 25.04 5.78 -15.39
C PRO A 377 24.74 7.21 -15.82
N VAL A 378 24.75 7.47 -17.13
CA VAL A 378 24.43 8.79 -17.69
C VAL A 378 23.31 8.63 -18.70
N ILE A 379 22.19 9.29 -18.42
CA ILE A 379 20.99 9.30 -19.28
C ILE A 379 20.90 10.67 -19.94
N VAL A 380 20.62 10.74 -21.24
CA VAL A 380 20.53 12.00 -22.00
C VAL A 380 19.18 12.08 -22.70
N ILE A 381 18.42 13.13 -22.42
CA ILE A 381 17.20 13.43 -23.17
C ILE A 381 17.60 14.17 -24.46
N ALA A 382 17.46 13.51 -25.61
CA ALA A 382 17.82 14.07 -26.91
C ALA A 382 16.65 14.82 -27.54
N THR A 383 16.72 16.15 -27.51
CA THR A 383 15.78 17.03 -28.21
C THR A 383 16.44 17.61 -29.48
N PRO A 384 15.73 17.70 -30.63
CA PRO A 384 16.31 18.22 -31.88
C PRO A 384 16.87 19.65 -31.76
N ARG A 385 16.30 20.45 -30.85
CA ARG A 385 16.84 21.73 -30.40
C ARG A 385 16.71 21.83 -28.88
N PRO A 386 17.64 22.53 -28.18
CA PRO A 386 17.51 22.80 -26.74
C PRO A 386 16.25 23.59 -26.32
N SER A 387 15.52 24.19 -27.27
CA SER A 387 14.24 24.86 -27.03
C SER A 387 13.04 23.91 -26.96
N ASP A 388 13.19 22.69 -27.46
CA ASP A 388 12.08 21.81 -27.77
C ASP A 388 11.75 20.95 -26.56
N ARG A 389 10.46 20.73 -26.30
CA ARG A 389 10.00 19.89 -25.18
C ARG A 389 10.12 18.41 -25.58
N PRO A 390 10.48 17.50 -24.66
CA PRO A 390 10.38 16.06 -24.90
C PRO A 390 8.94 15.65 -25.24
N SER A 391 8.78 14.61 -26.04
CA SER A 391 7.47 13.99 -26.32
C SER A 391 6.99 13.13 -25.16
N ALA A 392 5.70 12.74 -25.15
CA ALA A 392 5.15 11.82 -24.15
C ALA A 392 5.92 10.50 -24.09
N ARG A 393 6.20 9.87 -25.24
CA ARG A 393 7.08 8.70 -25.34
C ARG A 393 8.45 8.92 -24.71
N GLN A 394 9.12 10.06 -24.93
CA GLN A 394 10.41 10.36 -24.27
C GLN A 394 10.30 10.52 -22.74
N LEU A 395 9.13 10.93 -22.22
CA LEU A 395 8.88 10.98 -20.78
C LEU A 395 8.62 9.57 -20.21
N PHE A 396 7.87 8.72 -20.92
CA PHE A 396 7.69 7.31 -20.53
C PHE A 396 9.00 6.50 -20.61
N ASP A 397 9.81 6.67 -21.66
CA ASP A 397 11.14 6.06 -21.80
C ASP A 397 12.08 6.51 -20.68
N LEU A 398 12.05 7.80 -20.30
CA LEU A 398 12.77 8.32 -19.14
C LEU A 398 12.29 7.63 -17.86
N GLU A 399 11.00 7.68 -17.57
CA GLU A 399 10.44 7.15 -16.32
C GLU A 399 10.70 5.65 -16.16
N HIS A 400 10.61 4.88 -17.26
CA HIS A 400 10.94 3.46 -17.27
C HIS A 400 12.43 3.19 -16.94
N LEU A 401 13.36 3.97 -17.51
CA LEU A 401 14.77 3.89 -17.14
C LEU A 401 15.01 4.30 -15.68
N LEU A 402 14.39 5.39 -15.20
CA LEU A 402 14.54 5.82 -13.80
C LEU A 402 13.96 4.77 -12.83
N PHE A 403 12.85 4.12 -13.16
CA PHE A 403 12.32 2.99 -12.41
C PHE A 403 13.34 1.84 -12.35
N GLN A 404 13.86 1.38 -13.49
CA GLN A 404 14.86 0.31 -13.53
C GLN A 404 16.13 0.65 -12.74
N HIS A 405 16.64 1.88 -12.89
CA HIS A 405 17.77 2.38 -12.11
C HIS A 405 17.46 2.50 -10.62
N ARG A 406 16.23 2.80 -10.21
CA ARG A 406 15.80 2.78 -8.80
C ARG A 406 15.79 1.36 -8.26
N GLN A 407 15.29 0.36 -9.00
CA GLN A 407 15.39 -1.04 -8.59
C GLN A 407 16.86 -1.50 -8.46
N ASN A 408 17.75 -1.00 -9.32
CA ASN A 408 19.19 -1.26 -9.19
C ASN A 408 19.88 -0.46 -8.07
N GLN A 409 19.39 0.71 -7.69
CA GLN A 409 19.86 1.44 -6.52
C GLN A 409 19.52 0.67 -5.22
N LEU A 410 18.35 0.02 -5.16
CA LEU A 410 17.98 -0.92 -4.08
C LEU A 410 18.91 -2.13 -4.02
N ALA A 411 19.47 -2.57 -5.16
CA ALA A 411 20.51 -3.59 -5.26
C ALA A 411 21.93 -3.09 -4.91
N GLY A 412 22.08 -1.87 -4.38
CA GLY A 412 23.37 -1.25 -4.08
C GLY A 412 24.10 -0.64 -5.28
N GLY A 413 23.45 -0.59 -6.45
CA GLY A 413 23.99 -0.01 -7.68
C GLY A 413 24.10 1.52 -7.65
N PRO A 414 24.97 2.10 -8.51
CA PRO A 414 25.18 3.55 -8.59
C PRO A 414 23.96 4.29 -9.19
N PRO A 415 23.60 5.49 -8.68
CA PRO A 415 22.50 6.27 -9.20
C PRO A 415 22.83 6.89 -10.58
N PRO A 416 21.85 7.01 -11.49
CA PRO A 416 22.01 7.70 -12.77
C PRO A 416 22.09 9.23 -12.59
N THR A 417 22.74 9.90 -13.53
CA THR A 417 22.66 11.35 -13.73
C THR A 417 21.91 11.65 -15.02
N VAL A 418 20.83 12.44 -14.95
CA VAL A 418 20.02 12.82 -16.11
C VAL A 418 20.51 14.14 -16.70
N ILE A 419 20.91 14.13 -17.97
CA ILE A 419 21.44 15.29 -18.69
C ILE A 419 20.39 15.84 -19.67
N ILE A 420 20.14 17.14 -19.59
CA ILE A 420 19.13 17.86 -20.38
C ILE A 420 19.77 19.10 -21.02
N ARG A 421 19.55 19.29 -22.33
CA ARG A 421 19.94 20.52 -23.03
C ARG A 421 18.73 21.44 -23.14
N GLY A 422 18.84 22.66 -22.62
CA GLY A 422 17.74 23.60 -22.51
C GLY A 422 17.22 23.77 -21.09
N ASP A 423 16.11 24.50 -20.97
CA ASP A 423 15.34 24.55 -19.73
C ASP A 423 14.54 23.25 -19.58
N ALA A 424 14.78 22.51 -18.49
CA ALA A 424 14.03 21.31 -18.19
C ALA A 424 12.52 21.66 -18.01
N PRO A 425 11.60 21.04 -18.78
CA PRO A 425 10.17 21.23 -18.55
C PRO A 425 9.78 20.66 -17.19
N ALA A 426 8.73 21.24 -16.56
CA ALA A 426 8.26 20.83 -15.23
C ALA A 426 8.13 19.31 -15.10
N ALA A 427 7.41 18.64 -16.01
CA ALA A 427 7.23 17.20 -16.01
C ALA A 427 8.55 16.38 -15.91
N VAL A 428 9.67 16.86 -16.46
CA VAL A 428 10.97 16.16 -16.34
C VAL A 428 11.57 16.37 -14.94
N LEU A 429 11.41 17.55 -14.36
CA LEU A 429 11.84 17.84 -12.99
C LEU A 429 10.97 17.10 -11.96
N ASP A 430 9.66 17.01 -12.21
CA ASP A 430 8.69 16.29 -11.38
C ASP A 430 8.99 14.77 -11.39
N LEU A 431 9.29 14.21 -12.57
CA LEU A 431 9.77 12.83 -12.73
C LEU A 431 11.07 12.57 -11.98
N VAL A 432 12.12 13.36 -12.25
CA VAL A 432 13.44 13.12 -11.63
C VAL A 432 13.43 13.38 -10.12
N GLY A 433 12.56 14.28 -9.63
CA GLY A 433 12.31 14.48 -8.20
C GLY A 433 11.58 13.30 -7.53
N THR A 434 10.76 12.55 -8.27
CA THR A 434 10.01 11.39 -7.73
C THR A 434 10.83 10.09 -7.70
N TYR A 435 11.80 9.92 -8.60
CA TYR A 435 12.76 8.81 -8.56
C TYR A 435 14.04 9.16 -7.76
N PRO A 436 13.93 10.05 -6.77
CA PRO A 436 14.79 11.22 -6.57
C PRO A 436 16.25 11.03 -7.05
N PHE A 437 16.55 11.47 -8.27
CA PHE A 437 17.89 11.43 -8.89
C PHE A 437 18.44 12.84 -9.20
N ALA A 438 19.67 12.91 -9.71
CA ALA A 438 20.36 14.17 -9.97
C ALA A 438 20.22 14.63 -11.43
N VAL A 439 19.98 15.94 -11.63
CA VAL A 439 19.79 16.57 -12.95
C VAL A 439 20.97 17.47 -13.29
N VAL A 440 21.50 17.32 -14.50
CA VAL A 440 22.45 18.25 -15.13
C VAL A 440 21.77 18.94 -16.30
N GLN A 441 21.49 20.24 -16.15
CA GLN A 441 20.81 21.04 -17.17
C GLN A 441 21.73 22.12 -17.76
N GLN A 442 21.57 22.43 -19.05
CA GLN A 442 22.13 23.63 -19.69
C GLN A 442 20.98 24.60 -20.01
N PRO A 443 20.57 25.49 -19.08
CA PRO A 443 19.36 26.29 -19.24
C PRO A 443 19.45 27.23 -20.45
N SER A 444 18.32 27.53 -21.09
CA SER A 444 18.30 28.33 -22.33
C SER A 444 18.66 29.80 -22.10
N ASN A 445 18.49 30.31 -20.88
CA ASN A 445 18.53 31.74 -20.61
C ASN A 445 19.20 32.09 -19.27
N THR A 446 20.48 31.73 -19.10
CA THR A 446 21.29 32.07 -17.91
C THR A 446 21.75 33.54 -17.89
N GLY A 447 20.80 34.47 -17.97
CA GLY A 447 20.95 35.85 -17.50
C GLY A 447 20.98 36.94 -18.57
N ARG A 448 19.80 37.52 -18.87
CA ARG A 448 19.71 38.91 -19.37
C ARG A 448 18.42 39.62 -18.96
N THR A 449 18.51 40.44 -17.91
CA THR A 449 17.52 41.48 -17.57
C THR A 449 17.68 42.72 -18.46
N GLY A 450 18.06 42.53 -19.73
CA GLY A 450 18.45 43.61 -20.63
C GLY A 450 18.27 43.21 -22.09
N THR A 451 17.62 44.08 -22.87
CA THR A 451 17.30 43.89 -24.28
C THR A 451 18.57 43.69 -25.13
N GLY A 452 18.72 42.52 -25.73
CA GLY A 452 19.81 42.29 -26.68
C GLY A 452 19.80 40.86 -27.22
N PHE A 453 19.41 40.71 -28.49
CA PHE A 453 19.57 39.48 -29.26
C PHE A 453 21.02 39.00 -29.18
N GLY A 454 21.21 37.77 -28.73
CA GLY A 454 22.51 37.12 -28.60
C GLY A 454 22.39 35.65 -29.01
N LEU A 455 23.39 35.12 -29.68
CA LEU A 455 23.47 33.70 -30.02
C LEU A 455 23.93 32.94 -28.76
N ASN A 456 23.12 31.99 -28.29
CA ASN A 456 23.37 31.23 -27.05
C ASN A 456 24.61 30.33 -27.16
N LEU A 457 25.79 30.90 -26.86
CA LEU A 457 27.09 30.22 -26.95
C LEU A 457 27.81 30.08 -25.60
N ASP A 458 27.35 30.77 -24.55
CA ASP A 458 28.00 30.84 -23.23
C ASP A 458 27.19 30.14 -22.10
N ASN A 459 26.08 29.47 -22.41
CA ASN A 459 25.16 28.91 -21.41
C ASN A 459 25.84 27.83 -20.55
N LEU A 460 25.86 28.05 -19.23
CA LEU A 460 26.53 27.18 -18.26
C LEU A 460 25.70 25.94 -17.92
N TRP A 461 26.39 24.83 -17.66
CA TRP A 461 25.82 23.62 -17.07
C TRP A 461 25.62 23.80 -15.57
N ILE A 462 24.45 23.41 -15.06
CA ILE A 462 24.06 23.49 -13.65
C ILE A 462 23.64 22.10 -13.18
N GLY A 463 24.26 21.61 -12.11
CA GLY A 463 23.89 20.37 -11.45
C GLY A 463 22.94 20.61 -10.28
N ARG A 464 21.85 19.85 -10.21
CA ARG A 464 20.84 19.88 -9.14
C ARG A 464 20.66 18.49 -8.54
N ASP A 465 20.40 18.45 -7.23
CA ASP A 465 19.85 17.26 -6.57
C ASP A 465 18.33 17.14 -6.82
N ALA A 466 17.75 16.06 -6.33
CA ALA A 466 16.32 15.76 -6.46
C ALA A 466 15.39 16.77 -5.76
N THR A 467 15.90 17.58 -4.82
CA THR A 467 15.13 18.70 -4.21
C THR A 467 15.11 19.94 -5.12
N GLY A 468 15.70 19.84 -6.31
CA GLY A 468 15.91 20.95 -7.24
C GLY A 468 17.01 21.92 -6.80
N LYS A 469 17.67 21.67 -5.66
CA LYS A 469 18.73 22.53 -5.12
C LYS A 469 20.01 22.32 -5.92
N GLN A 470 20.72 23.41 -6.20
CA GLN A 470 21.99 23.38 -6.90
C GLN A 470 23.10 22.82 -6.00
N VAL A 471 23.79 21.76 -6.44
CA VAL A 471 24.82 21.06 -5.65
C VAL A 471 26.26 21.34 -6.09
N SER A 472 26.46 21.88 -7.29
CA SER A 472 27.77 22.19 -7.85
C SER A 472 27.82 23.63 -8.41
N ALA A 473 29.02 24.21 -8.47
CA ALA A 473 29.23 25.50 -9.15
C ALA A 473 29.00 25.33 -10.68
N PRO A 474 28.39 26.30 -11.40
CA PRO A 474 28.10 26.12 -12.81
C PRO A 474 29.36 26.06 -13.68
N VAL A 475 29.40 25.15 -14.66
CA VAL A 475 30.58 24.89 -15.50
C VAL A 475 30.33 25.19 -16.99
N ARG A 476 31.40 25.50 -17.73
CA ARG A 476 31.34 25.84 -19.18
C ARG A 476 31.34 24.63 -20.12
N SER A 477 31.65 23.44 -19.61
CA SER A 477 31.75 22.19 -20.35
C SER A 477 31.45 21.03 -19.40
N LEU A 478 30.88 19.94 -19.89
CA LEU A 478 30.73 18.73 -19.09
C LEU A 478 32.12 18.15 -18.77
N THR A 479 32.30 17.69 -17.54
CA THR A 479 33.53 17.02 -17.08
C THR A 479 33.20 15.90 -16.10
N ALA A 480 34.09 14.92 -16.01
CA ALA A 480 33.98 13.79 -15.08
C ALA A 480 33.82 14.24 -13.61
N ASP A 481 34.62 15.22 -13.16
CA ASP A 481 34.54 15.74 -11.79
C ASP A 481 33.19 16.41 -11.50
N PHE A 482 32.62 17.10 -12.48
CA PHE A 482 31.31 17.72 -12.36
C PHE A 482 30.20 16.68 -12.27
N LEU A 483 30.21 15.64 -13.12
CA LEU A 483 29.23 14.55 -13.06
C LEU A 483 29.34 13.77 -11.73
N ARG A 484 30.56 13.43 -11.27
CA ARG A 484 30.78 12.78 -9.96
C ARG A 484 30.25 13.64 -8.80
N THR A 485 30.52 14.95 -8.81
CA THR A 485 30.01 15.87 -7.78
C THR A 485 28.48 15.90 -7.73
N VAL A 486 27.81 15.80 -8.88
CA VAL A 486 26.35 15.86 -8.98
C VAL A 486 25.70 14.52 -8.63
N GLY A 487 26.21 13.39 -9.15
CA GLY A 487 25.73 12.04 -8.84
C GLY A 487 26.00 11.59 -7.39
N ALA A 488 26.89 12.27 -6.66
CA ALA A 488 27.12 12.03 -5.23
C ALA A 488 25.99 12.58 -4.33
N ALA A 489 25.09 13.42 -4.84
CA ALA A 489 23.98 13.98 -4.07
C ALA A 489 22.86 12.94 -3.87
N ARG A 490 22.92 12.21 -2.75
CA ARG A 490 21.99 11.13 -2.42
C ARG A 490 20.78 11.63 -1.60
N PRO A 491 19.55 11.34 -2.03
CA PRO A 491 18.35 11.36 -1.21
C PRO A 491 18.08 9.97 -0.63
N GLU A 492 17.14 9.88 0.33
CA GLU A 492 16.78 8.63 0.99
C GLU A 492 15.86 7.73 0.14
N VAL A 493 15.70 6.48 0.59
CA VAL A 493 14.98 5.42 -0.10
C VAL A 493 13.67 5.15 0.64
N THR A 494 12.54 5.37 -0.03
CA THR A 494 11.20 5.45 0.61
C THR A 494 10.14 4.52 0.02
N ALA A 495 10.49 3.71 -0.99
CA ALA A 495 9.59 2.71 -1.58
C ALA A 495 10.41 1.56 -2.20
N VAL A 496 9.98 0.33 -1.92
CA VAL A 496 10.56 -0.91 -2.47
C VAL A 496 9.45 -1.71 -3.13
N VAL A 497 9.66 -2.09 -4.40
CA VAL A 497 8.71 -2.93 -5.15
C VAL A 497 9.09 -4.40 -4.95
N ALA A 498 8.10 -5.29 -4.84
CA ALA A 498 8.33 -6.73 -4.73
C ALA A 498 9.21 -7.26 -5.90
N PRO A 499 10.21 -8.14 -5.67
CA PRO A 499 11.21 -8.47 -6.68
C PRO A 499 10.66 -8.99 -8.02
N GLU A 500 9.58 -9.74 -7.98
CA GLU A 500 8.90 -10.36 -9.12
C GLU A 500 8.16 -9.30 -9.95
N LEU A 501 7.43 -8.40 -9.28
CA LEU A 501 6.76 -7.27 -9.92
C LEU A 501 7.78 -6.27 -10.48
N ALA A 502 8.87 -6.02 -9.76
CA ALA A 502 9.97 -5.19 -10.23
C ALA A 502 10.62 -5.77 -11.50
N GLU A 503 10.70 -7.10 -11.64
CA GLU A 503 11.22 -7.74 -12.85
C GLU A 503 10.24 -7.67 -14.04
N LEU A 504 8.94 -7.90 -13.78
CA LEU A 504 7.90 -7.72 -14.80
C LEU A 504 7.90 -6.29 -15.35
N LEU A 505 7.87 -5.29 -14.47
CA LEU A 505 7.83 -3.87 -14.84
C LEU A 505 9.17 -3.38 -15.43
N SER A 506 10.30 -4.01 -15.08
CA SER A 506 11.59 -3.73 -15.74
C SER A 506 11.70 -4.34 -17.14
N THR A 507 10.83 -5.29 -17.50
CA THR A 507 10.83 -5.94 -18.81
C THR A 507 10.02 -5.11 -19.81
N PRO A 508 10.63 -4.60 -20.90
CA PRO A 508 9.93 -3.79 -21.91
C PRO A 508 8.75 -4.52 -22.54
N LEU A 509 7.71 -3.77 -22.93
CA LEU A 509 6.49 -4.35 -23.51
C LEU A 509 6.74 -5.04 -24.87
N ASP A 510 7.79 -4.65 -25.61
CA ASP A 510 8.26 -5.28 -26.84
C ASP A 510 9.09 -6.57 -26.61
N ASP A 511 9.57 -6.84 -25.38
CA ASP A 511 10.26 -8.09 -25.01
C ASP A 511 9.27 -9.22 -24.64
N VAL A 512 8.49 -9.67 -25.64
CA VAL A 512 7.50 -10.75 -25.50
C VAL A 512 8.09 -12.06 -24.98
N VAL A 513 9.39 -12.32 -25.19
CA VAL A 513 10.06 -13.52 -24.68
C VAL A 513 10.35 -13.36 -23.18
N GLY A 514 10.90 -12.22 -22.77
CA GLY A 514 11.09 -11.87 -21.36
C GLY A 514 9.78 -11.90 -20.58
N LEU A 515 8.75 -11.19 -21.06
CA LEU A 515 7.44 -11.13 -20.41
C LEU A 515 6.83 -12.52 -20.18
N LYS A 516 6.88 -13.40 -21.18
CA LYS A 516 6.36 -14.77 -21.06
C LYS A 516 7.18 -15.63 -20.11
N SER A 517 8.48 -15.39 -19.99
CA SER A 517 9.32 -16.06 -18.99
C SER A 517 8.90 -15.66 -17.57
N VAL A 518 8.82 -14.35 -17.31
CA VAL A 518 8.45 -13.78 -15.99
C VAL A 518 7.04 -14.19 -15.55
N LEU A 519 6.08 -14.22 -16.48
CA LEU A 519 4.71 -14.67 -16.21
C LEU A 519 4.62 -16.19 -15.98
N ALA A 520 5.43 -16.99 -16.65
CA ALA A 520 5.49 -18.43 -16.41
C ALA A 520 6.15 -18.78 -15.06
N GLU A 521 7.08 -17.95 -14.58
CA GLU A 521 7.80 -18.17 -13.32
C GLU A 521 7.06 -17.61 -12.08
N HIS A 522 6.41 -16.45 -12.22
CA HIS A 522 5.81 -15.72 -11.08
C HIS A 522 4.30 -15.44 -11.22
N GLY A 523 3.62 -16.00 -12.22
CA GLY A 523 2.26 -15.62 -12.61
C GLY A 523 1.16 -15.76 -11.54
N SER A 524 1.35 -16.58 -10.49
CA SER A 524 0.47 -16.63 -9.31
C SER A 524 0.72 -15.45 -8.38
N THR A 525 1.98 -15.21 -8.01
CA THR A 525 2.41 -14.10 -7.14
C THR A 525 2.06 -12.74 -7.75
N LEU A 526 2.32 -12.56 -9.04
CA LEU A 526 2.03 -11.33 -9.79
C LEU A 526 0.53 -10.94 -9.76
N LYS A 527 -0.39 -11.91 -9.64
CA LYS A 527 -1.83 -11.62 -9.49
C LYS A 527 -2.18 -11.01 -8.13
N THR A 528 -1.45 -11.35 -7.06
CA THR A 528 -1.62 -10.72 -5.74
C THR A 528 -0.91 -9.37 -5.64
N LEU A 529 0.20 -9.19 -6.38
CA LEU A 529 0.97 -7.95 -6.42
C LEU A 529 0.40 -6.87 -7.34
N ALA A 530 -0.48 -7.23 -8.29
CA ALA A 530 -1.03 -6.30 -9.29
C ALA A 530 -1.60 -4.97 -8.73
N PRO A 531 -2.31 -4.92 -7.58
CA PRO A 531 -2.80 -3.66 -7.00
C PRO A 531 -1.71 -2.70 -6.54
N GLN A 532 -0.45 -3.14 -6.38
CA GLN A 532 0.65 -2.25 -6.03
C GLN A 532 1.00 -1.28 -7.17
N ILE A 533 0.67 -1.62 -8.43
CA ILE A 533 1.09 -0.89 -9.63
C ILE A 533 0.51 0.54 -9.67
N ASP A 534 -0.71 0.74 -9.16
CA ASP A 534 -1.45 2.01 -9.21
C ASP A 534 -0.72 3.17 -8.51
N GLY A 535 0.25 2.89 -7.63
CA GLY A 535 1.05 3.88 -6.91
C GLY A 535 2.50 4.05 -7.40
N LEU A 536 2.94 3.38 -8.47
CA LEU A 536 4.38 3.28 -8.82
C LEU A 536 4.92 4.35 -9.78
N SER A 537 4.07 5.21 -10.34
CA SER A 537 4.43 6.15 -11.41
C SER A 537 3.78 7.53 -11.23
N VAL A 538 4.48 8.57 -11.67
CA VAL A 538 3.97 9.95 -11.77
C VAL A 538 3.00 10.09 -12.95
N GLN A 539 3.25 9.35 -14.04
CA GLN A 539 2.38 9.33 -15.20
C GLN A 539 1.37 8.17 -15.06
N PRO A 540 0.06 8.46 -14.90
CA PRO A 540 -0.94 7.41 -14.62
C PRO A 540 -1.09 6.35 -15.73
N ASP A 541 -0.54 6.63 -16.92
CA ASP A 541 -0.56 5.77 -18.10
C ASP A 541 0.72 4.93 -18.30
N LEU A 542 1.78 5.09 -17.49
CA LEU A 542 3.06 4.40 -17.74
C LEU A 542 2.90 2.87 -17.68
N PHE A 543 2.44 2.34 -16.55
CA PHE A 543 2.39 0.89 -16.31
C PHE A 543 1.10 0.22 -16.80
N ALA A 544 0.18 0.98 -17.39
CA ALA A 544 -1.14 0.49 -17.82
C ALA A 544 -1.06 -0.72 -18.77
N GLY A 545 -0.06 -0.77 -19.67
CA GLY A 545 0.15 -1.92 -20.55
C GLY A 545 0.52 -3.20 -19.79
N TRP A 546 1.35 -3.13 -18.75
CA TRP A 546 1.67 -4.28 -17.89
C TRP A 546 0.47 -4.69 -17.03
N GLN A 547 -0.33 -3.75 -16.53
CA GLN A 547 -1.58 -4.07 -15.85
C GLN A 547 -2.55 -4.82 -16.78
N ALA A 548 -2.71 -4.37 -18.02
CA ALA A 548 -3.57 -5.02 -19.00
C ALA A 548 -3.14 -6.47 -19.29
N ILE A 549 -1.82 -6.74 -19.40
CA ILE A 549 -1.29 -8.10 -19.48
C ILE A 549 -1.73 -8.93 -18.25
N LEU A 550 -1.53 -8.41 -17.03
CA LEU A 550 -1.93 -9.11 -15.80
C LEU A 550 -3.45 -9.35 -15.69
N ARG A 551 -4.29 -8.45 -16.21
CA ARG A 551 -5.75 -8.63 -16.25
C ARG A 551 -6.19 -9.64 -17.32
N ILE A 552 -5.54 -9.66 -18.48
CA ILE A 552 -5.78 -10.65 -19.54
C ILE A 552 -5.38 -12.06 -19.08
N GLU A 553 -4.17 -12.23 -18.54
CA GLU A 553 -3.70 -13.48 -17.91
C GLU A 553 -4.51 -13.81 -16.65
N GLY A 554 -5.05 -12.81 -15.96
CA GLY A 554 -5.99 -12.91 -14.85
C GLY A 554 -7.20 -13.75 -15.19
N ARG A 555 -7.87 -13.41 -16.31
CA ARG A 555 -9.11 -14.05 -16.81
C ARG A 555 -8.90 -15.38 -17.55
N ALA A 556 -7.65 -15.81 -17.78
CA ALA A 556 -7.30 -17.02 -18.53
C ALA A 556 -7.86 -17.07 -19.97
N ASP A 557 -8.02 -15.92 -20.62
CA ASP A 557 -8.46 -15.82 -22.02
C ASP A 557 -7.28 -16.06 -22.97
N GLU A 558 -7.03 -17.33 -23.33
CA GLU A 558 -5.97 -17.72 -24.27
C GLU A 558 -6.02 -16.96 -25.61
N THR A 559 -7.21 -16.52 -26.05
CA THR A 559 -7.37 -15.82 -27.33
C THR A 559 -6.91 -14.38 -27.21
N LEU A 560 -7.36 -13.67 -26.17
CA LEU A 560 -6.95 -12.29 -25.90
C LEU A 560 -5.49 -12.18 -25.41
N SER A 561 -4.99 -13.18 -24.69
CA SER A 561 -3.57 -13.32 -24.33
C SER A 561 -2.70 -13.45 -25.59
N ARG A 562 -3.02 -14.42 -26.45
CA ARG A 562 -2.29 -14.63 -27.72
C ARG A 562 -2.35 -13.38 -28.58
N ALA A 563 -3.52 -12.77 -28.70
CA ALA A 563 -3.75 -11.51 -29.41
C ALA A 563 -2.87 -10.35 -28.91
N ALA A 564 -2.80 -10.14 -27.58
CA ALA A 564 -1.96 -9.12 -26.97
C ALA A 564 -0.47 -9.37 -27.29
N PHE A 565 0.02 -10.59 -27.10
CA PHE A 565 1.41 -10.93 -27.41
C PHE A 565 1.73 -10.93 -28.93
N ASP A 566 0.75 -11.16 -29.80
CA ASP A 566 0.87 -11.06 -31.27
C ASP A 566 0.89 -9.61 -31.79
N TYR A 567 0.38 -8.66 -30.99
CA TYR A 567 0.52 -7.21 -31.18
C TYR A 567 1.89 -6.73 -30.66
N LEU A 568 2.21 -7.01 -29.40
CA LEU A 568 3.50 -6.67 -28.78
C LEU A 568 4.69 -7.23 -29.60
N GLY A 569 4.59 -8.47 -30.05
CA GLY A 569 5.62 -9.16 -30.84
C GLY A 569 5.67 -8.77 -32.32
N ALA A 570 4.83 -7.83 -32.78
CA ALA A 570 4.92 -7.27 -34.13
C ALA A 570 6.02 -6.19 -34.23
N GLY A 571 6.20 -5.40 -33.17
CA GLY A 571 7.10 -4.24 -33.11
C GLY A 571 6.88 -3.23 -34.25
N ASP A 572 7.89 -2.40 -34.51
CA ASP A 572 7.88 -1.46 -35.65
C ASP A 572 7.82 -2.17 -37.03
N ALA A 573 8.06 -3.49 -37.08
CA ALA A 573 8.37 -4.22 -38.30
C ALA A 573 7.16 -4.52 -39.20
N ARG A 574 5.93 -4.46 -38.68
CA ARG A 574 4.68 -4.67 -39.44
C ARG A 574 3.54 -3.84 -38.86
N GLY A 575 2.77 -3.19 -39.72
CA GLY A 575 1.50 -2.53 -39.36
C GLY A 575 0.42 -3.53 -38.94
N ARG A 576 0.57 -4.12 -37.75
CA ARG A 576 -0.46 -4.78 -36.97
C ARG A 576 -0.81 -3.84 -35.83
N THR A 577 -1.88 -3.07 -35.97
CA THR A 577 -2.40 -2.29 -34.85
C THR A 577 -3.10 -3.22 -33.84
N ALA A 578 -3.42 -2.70 -32.66
CA ALA A 578 -4.31 -3.41 -31.73
C ALA A 578 -5.74 -3.57 -32.29
N LEU A 579 -6.09 -2.86 -33.37
CA LEU A 579 -7.38 -2.97 -34.07
C LEU A 579 -7.60 -4.35 -34.70
N SER A 580 -6.52 -5.06 -35.04
CA SER A 580 -6.56 -6.43 -35.56
C SER A 580 -7.37 -7.43 -34.71
N GLN A 581 -7.62 -7.09 -33.44
CA GLN A 581 -8.32 -7.92 -32.46
C GLN A 581 -9.78 -7.52 -32.23
N VAL A 582 -10.20 -6.36 -32.73
CA VAL A 582 -11.58 -5.84 -32.58
C VAL A 582 -12.64 -6.84 -33.05
N PRO A 583 -12.52 -7.53 -34.21
CA PRO A 583 -13.52 -8.51 -34.65
C PRO A 583 -13.75 -9.68 -33.69
N LEU A 584 -12.77 -9.99 -32.81
CA LEU A 584 -12.88 -11.03 -31.76
C LEU A 584 -13.47 -10.51 -30.45
N LEU A 585 -13.55 -9.19 -30.27
CA LEU A 585 -14.20 -8.54 -29.14
C LEU A 585 -15.66 -8.18 -29.42
N VAL A 586 -15.98 -7.80 -30.67
CA VAL A 586 -17.34 -7.37 -31.09
C VAL A 586 -18.42 -8.39 -30.69
N ASP A 587 -18.15 -9.67 -30.94
CA ASP A 587 -19.09 -10.80 -30.78
C ASP A 587 -19.31 -11.22 -29.31
N ARG A 588 -18.53 -10.67 -28.37
CA ARG A 588 -18.60 -11.04 -26.95
C ARG A 588 -19.83 -10.42 -26.29
N ASP A 589 -20.18 -10.94 -25.12
CA ASP A 589 -21.18 -10.27 -24.27
C ASP A 589 -20.72 -8.85 -23.91
N PRO A 590 -21.64 -7.92 -23.59
CA PRO A 590 -21.29 -6.51 -23.39
C PRO A 590 -20.24 -6.24 -22.32
N ALA A 591 -20.15 -7.07 -21.26
CA ALA A 591 -19.18 -6.88 -20.18
C ALA A 591 -17.78 -7.34 -20.61
N SER A 592 -17.65 -8.60 -21.06
CA SER A 592 -16.37 -9.14 -21.58
C SER A 592 -15.84 -8.35 -22.78
N ARG A 593 -16.73 -7.73 -23.56
CA ARG A 593 -16.41 -6.80 -24.64
C ARG A 593 -15.85 -5.48 -24.11
N ALA A 594 -16.56 -4.81 -23.20
CA ALA A 594 -16.14 -3.52 -22.65
C ALA A 594 -14.82 -3.63 -21.87
N GLU A 595 -14.61 -4.71 -21.13
CA GLU A 595 -13.32 -5.06 -20.52
C GLU A 595 -12.23 -5.25 -21.57
N GLY A 596 -12.43 -6.14 -22.55
CA GLY A 596 -11.43 -6.44 -23.58
C GLY A 596 -11.01 -5.20 -24.39
N PHE A 597 -11.94 -4.30 -24.72
CA PHE A 597 -11.60 -3.00 -25.33
C PHE A 597 -10.75 -2.12 -24.40
N SER A 598 -11.03 -2.12 -23.10
CA SER A 598 -10.28 -1.33 -22.12
C SER A 598 -8.85 -1.84 -21.96
N ASP A 599 -8.65 -3.17 -21.93
CA ASP A 599 -7.32 -3.75 -21.86
C ASP A 599 -6.51 -3.56 -23.15
N LEU A 600 -7.14 -3.63 -24.34
CA LEU A 600 -6.46 -3.24 -25.59
C LEU A 600 -6.12 -1.74 -25.62
N ILE A 601 -6.96 -0.87 -25.05
CA ILE A 601 -6.66 0.56 -24.92
C ILE A 601 -5.46 0.78 -23.99
N ASP A 602 -5.40 0.08 -22.85
CA ASP A 602 -4.29 0.21 -21.90
C ASP A 602 -2.97 -0.39 -22.43
N LEU A 603 -3.05 -1.46 -23.24
CA LEU A 603 -1.89 -2.00 -23.98
C LEU A 603 -1.27 -1.01 -24.97
N THR A 604 -1.97 0.05 -25.39
CA THR A 604 -1.42 1.09 -26.29
C THR A 604 -0.76 2.25 -25.54
N ARG A 605 -0.70 2.21 -24.21
CA ARG A 605 -0.15 3.27 -23.34
C ARG A 605 1.32 3.00 -22.97
N GLY A 606 1.88 3.81 -22.08
CA GLY A 606 3.28 3.71 -21.65
C GLY A 606 4.27 3.86 -22.82
N PRO A 607 5.45 3.19 -22.77
CA PRO A 607 6.52 3.38 -23.75
C PRO A 607 6.20 3.00 -25.21
N LEU A 608 5.11 2.26 -25.45
CA LEU A 608 4.64 1.96 -26.81
C LEU A 608 4.04 3.20 -27.49
N ASP A 609 3.35 4.05 -26.70
CA ASP A 609 2.63 5.27 -27.08
C ASP A 609 1.86 5.21 -28.42
N ASP A 610 1.15 4.11 -28.68
CA ASP A 610 0.31 3.92 -29.87
C ASP A 610 -1.04 4.67 -29.73
N GLY A 611 -0.95 6.01 -29.67
CA GLY A 611 -2.10 6.90 -29.57
C GLY A 611 -3.09 6.77 -30.75
N ALA A 612 -2.64 6.24 -31.90
CA ALA A 612 -3.48 5.97 -33.06
C ALA A 612 -4.45 4.80 -32.80
N SER A 613 -3.93 3.64 -32.38
CA SER A 613 -4.77 2.52 -31.94
C SER A 613 -5.65 2.92 -30.75
N ARG A 614 -5.09 3.65 -29.77
CA ARG A 614 -5.80 4.13 -28.56
C ARG A 614 -7.08 4.89 -28.91
N ALA A 615 -6.96 5.86 -29.81
CA ALA A 615 -8.06 6.71 -30.26
C ALA A 615 -9.18 5.91 -30.92
N ILE A 616 -8.81 4.93 -31.75
CA ILE A 616 -9.74 4.20 -32.61
C ILE A 616 -10.41 3.06 -31.83
N LEU A 617 -9.68 2.37 -30.95
CA LEU A 617 -10.26 1.44 -29.97
C LEU A 617 -11.26 2.16 -29.06
N GLY A 618 -10.90 3.34 -28.54
CA GLY A 618 -11.80 4.18 -27.74
C GLY A 618 -13.07 4.59 -28.51
N ALA A 619 -12.90 5.04 -29.76
CA ALA A 619 -14.01 5.42 -30.63
C ALA A 619 -14.95 4.24 -30.96
N ILE A 620 -14.40 3.06 -31.25
CA ILE A 620 -15.19 1.84 -31.49
C ILE A 620 -15.88 1.40 -30.20
N LYS A 621 -15.20 1.40 -29.04
CA LYS A 621 -15.80 1.09 -27.73
C LYS A 621 -17.01 1.99 -27.44
N LEU A 622 -16.83 3.31 -27.56
CA LEU A 622 -17.91 4.30 -27.38
C LEU A 622 -19.10 4.03 -28.31
N GLY A 623 -18.85 3.69 -29.58
CA GLY A 623 -19.92 3.31 -30.51
C GLY A 623 -20.65 2.01 -30.14
N MET A 624 -19.91 1.00 -29.68
CA MET A 624 -20.45 -0.28 -29.18
C MET A 624 -21.23 -0.14 -27.86
N GLU A 625 -21.00 0.95 -27.12
CA GLU A 625 -21.71 1.36 -25.91
C GLU A 625 -22.89 2.32 -26.21
N GLY A 626 -23.11 2.69 -27.49
CA GLY A 626 -24.21 3.53 -27.93
C GLY A 626 -24.01 5.03 -27.73
N ALA A 627 -22.76 5.50 -27.59
CA ALA A 627 -22.44 6.91 -27.42
C ALA A 627 -22.77 7.76 -28.68
N PRO A 628 -23.08 9.06 -28.54
CA PRO A 628 -23.31 9.94 -29.68
C PRO A 628 -22.10 10.05 -30.62
N LEU A 629 -22.36 10.22 -31.92
CA LEU A 629 -21.32 10.34 -32.96
C LEU A 629 -20.29 11.45 -32.69
N GLU A 630 -20.69 12.57 -32.11
CA GLU A 630 -19.76 13.65 -31.74
C GLU A 630 -18.78 13.23 -30.63
N SER A 631 -19.14 12.29 -29.74
CA SER A 631 -18.21 11.72 -28.76
C SER A 631 -17.16 10.81 -29.42
N ILE A 632 -17.59 10.01 -30.39
CA ILE A 632 -16.73 9.11 -31.19
C ILE A 632 -15.70 9.95 -31.99
N LYS A 633 -16.19 11.01 -32.64
CA LYS A 633 -15.37 12.01 -33.36
C LYS A 633 -14.42 12.76 -32.43
N HIS A 634 -14.88 13.19 -31.25
CA HIS A 634 -14.05 13.88 -30.27
C HIS A 634 -12.91 12.98 -29.78
N GLN A 635 -13.18 11.69 -29.49
CA GLN A 635 -12.16 10.72 -29.10
C GLN A 635 -11.05 10.58 -30.17
N ILE A 636 -11.40 10.61 -31.46
CA ILE A 636 -10.41 10.55 -32.55
C ILE A 636 -9.62 11.86 -32.65
N TYR A 637 -10.31 13.01 -32.60
CA TYR A 637 -9.68 14.33 -32.76
C TYR A 637 -8.79 14.72 -31.57
N GLN A 638 -9.03 14.18 -30.36
CA GLN A 638 -8.13 14.35 -29.19
C GLN A 638 -6.72 13.80 -29.45
N HIS A 639 -6.58 12.79 -30.32
CA HIS A 639 -5.30 12.15 -30.65
C HIS A 639 -4.80 12.51 -32.06
N SER A 640 -5.21 13.65 -32.63
CA SER A 640 -4.81 14.09 -33.99
C SER A 640 -3.29 14.11 -34.21
N ALA A 641 -2.50 14.42 -33.18
CA ALA A 641 -1.04 14.37 -33.21
C ALA A 641 -0.45 12.98 -33.56
N TYR A 642 -1.19 11.90 -33.28
CA TYR A 642 -0.82 10.51 -33.60
C TYR A 642 -1.40 10.04 -34.96
N LEU A 643 -2.18 10.89 -35.64
CA LEU A 643 -2.85 10.59 -36.91
C LEU A 643 -2.41 11.57 -38.02
N PRO A 644 -1.12 11.60 -38.41
CA PRO A 644 -0.65 12.43 -39.53
C PRO A 644 -1.23 11.94 -40.87
N GLU A 645 -1.41 12.85 -41.82
CA GLU A 645 -2.02 12.56 -43.14
C GLU A 645 -1.43 11.32 -43.84
N SER A 646 -0.11 11.13 -43.75
CA SER A 646 0.62 10.00 -44.34
C SER A 646 0.29 8.64 -43.71
N GLY A 647 -0.14 8.59 -42.44
CA GLY A 647 -0.48 7.34 -41.74
C GLY A 647 -1.96 6.94 -41.85
N ARG A 648 -2.85 7.91 -42.05
CA ARG A 648 -4.33 7.69 -42.06
C ARG A 648 -4.76 6.63 -43.07
N THR A 649 -4.13 6.57 -44.25
CA THR A 649 -4.51 5.64 -45.33
C THR A 649 -4.49 4.17 -44.91
N ASP A 650 -3.48 3.77 -44.13
CA ASP A 650 -3.30 2.36 -43.73
C ASP A 650 -4.25 1.97 -42.59
N ILE A 651 -4.48 2.91 -41.67
CA ILE A 651 -5.49 2.80 -40.61
C ILE A 651 -6.91 2.69 -41.21
N ILE A 652 -7.27 3.57 -42.16
CA ILE A 652 -8.57 3.55 -42.84
C ILE A 652 -8.74 2.24 -43.62
N ARG A 653 -7.67 1.70 -44.19
CA ARG A 653 -7.65 0.39 -44.87
C ARG A 653 -7.89 -0.77 -43.90
N GLU A 654 -7.38 -0.72 -42.67
CA GLU A 654 -7.67 -1.71 -41.62
C GLU A 654 -9.11 -1.59 -41.08
N VAL A 655 -9.60 -0.37 -40.82
CA VAL A 655 -11.01 -0.15 -40.42
C VAL A 655 -11.99 -0.60 -41.50
N ARG A 656 -11.72 -0.33 -42.78
CA ARG A 656 -12.52 -0.85 -43.91
C ARG A 656 -12.41 -2.37 -44.10
N ALA A 657 -11.34 -3.01 -43.60
CA ALA A 657 -11.27 -4.48 -43.55
C ALA A 657 -12.14 -5.06 -42.42
N MET A 658 -12.32 -4.35 -41.29
CA MET A 658 -13.25 -4.75 -40.23
C MET A 658 -14.71 -4.73 -40.72
N MET A 659 -15.10 -3.75 -41.55
CA MET A 659 -16.42 -3.72 -42.20
C MET A 659 -16.75 -4.98 -43.01
N GLN A 660 -15.75 -5.61 -43.63
CA GLN A 660 -15.92 -6.84 -44.41
C GLN A 660 -16.01 -8.09 -43.53
N GLN A 661 -15.44 -8.04 -42.33
CA GLN A 661 -15.44 -9.15 -41.36
C GLN A 661 -16.68 -9.13 -40.45
N ARG A 662 -17.21 -7.94 -40.15
CA ARG A 662 -18.39 -7.71 -39.29
C ARG A 662 -19.38 -6.71 -39.93
N PRO A 663 -20.13 -7.12 -40.98
CA PRO A 663 -21.02 -6.24 -41.72
C PRO A 663 -22.11 -5.57 -40.88
N GLU A 664 -22.60 -6.25 -39.85
CA GLU A 664 -23.58 -5.77 -38.87
C GLU A 664 -23.11 -4.56 -38.03
N HIS A 665 -21.81 -4.23 -38.05
CA HIS A 665 -21.24 -3.01 -37.45
C HIS A 665 -20.64 -2.04 -38.48
N SER A 666 -20.94 -2.22 -39.76
CA SER A 666 -20.38 -1.42 -40.86
C SER A 666 -20.59 0.09 -40.72
N GLU A 667 -21.77 0.56 -40.31
CA GLU A 667 -22.09 1.98 -40.11
C GLU A 667 -21.16 2.65 -39.08
N LEU A 668 -20.87 1.97 -37.96
CA LEU A 668 -19.94 2.46 -36.94
C LEU A 668 -18.51 2.54 -37.49
N PHE A 669 -18.04 1.50 -38.17
CA PHE A 669 -16.70 1.50 -38.76
C PHE A 669 -16.56 2.53 -39.90
N GLU A 670 -17.63 2.80 -40.66
CA GLU A 670 -17.64 3.88 -41.66
C GLU A 670 -17.53 5.26 -41.01
N HIS A 671 -18.30 5.53 -39.95
CA HIS A 671 -18.15 6.77 -39.18
C HIS A 671 -16.74 6.94 -38.60
N VAL A 672 -16.17 5.89 -38.00
CA VAL A 672 -14.80 5.90 -37.48
C VAL A 672 -13.78 6.17 -38.60
N ALA A 673 -13.91 5.54 -39.76
CA ALA A 673 -13.04 5.79 -40.91
C ALA A 673 -13.14 7.24 -41.41
N VAL A 674 -14.35 7.80 -41.50
CA VAL A 674 -14.57 9.22 -41.88
C VAL A 674 -13.98 10.18 -40.85
N TYR A 675 -14.04 9.88 -39.55
CA TYR A 675 -13.43 10.71 -38.52
C TYR A 675 -11.89 10.60 -38.48
N VAL A 676 -11.31 9.45 -38.82
CA VAL A 676 -9.85 9.35 -39.06
C VAL A 676 -9.44 10.15 -40.30
N GLU A 677 -10.21 10.07 -41.39
CA GLU A 677 -9.95 10.80 -42.63
C GLU A 677 -10.01 12.33 -42.42
N THR A 678 -11.05 12.81 -41.72
CA THR A 678 -11.34 14.23 -41.46
C THR A 678 -10.69 14.81 -40.20
N CYS A 679 -9.79 14.07 -39.54
CA CYS A 679 -9.07 14.55 -38.36
C CYS A 679 -8.28 15.84 -38.69
N PRO A 680 -8.20 16.86 -37.81
CA PRO A 680 -7.43 18.08 -38.08
C PRO A 680 -5.91 17.86 -38.10
#